data_AF-A0A963RIW7-F1
#
_entry.id   AF-A0A963RIW7-F1
#
_cell.length_a   1.000
_cell.length_b   1.000
_cell.length_c   1.000
_cell.angle_alpha   90.00
_cell.angle_beta   90.00
_cell.angle_gamma   90.00
#
_symmetry.space_group_name_H-M   'P 1'
#
loop_
_entity.id
_entity.type
_entity.pdbx_description
1 polymer ?
#
loop_
_entity_poly.entity_id
_entity_poly.type
_entity_poly.pdbx_seq_one_letter_code
_entity_poly.pdbx_strand_id
1 'polypeptide(L)'
;MPVLLSLSTATLALGACTTVPTQTTTYSNTTYSSSGYASTQVLRQAPSAYELPLSTPPASTYGNADRSQWGRYDEGYGDDYYRSTYGNNAYASNDATPDEFAWIDLAYDVTDEIGSASPDFSFRFDGQQLFAWETWDGYRMYAQPIAHGYRYFYFEPGASRPFLVRDPLYSYGYRDGRLVVVYDRDGRIVSRYYASSLLDDASRYYRLGGDIDQAARYGSQDWVAAPLWLQWQDDFYRDRTRWGRDRYGNGGWTGWRREGRRGHDRHERREDRADNRGGSANGGQGQGRNDGRADGGRDGNRDRDRDRTGSGGTNTGTDIGQRGGRGAGGAGQVPLTEVPPVTQAPTNTRNQGGSRPERVADDPREVPAGPAVVADEAALTAEAQRAAQRELEARQAEAERQRQAQAQAAQAEAQAAARRQAEEQRQQSEREAAMDRREQAQRDAEADRVNRAQAAAEAEAQRQAQAQRAAEEERRQREAQAEAQRQAAQVEMQRQQAEARRQADMQRQAQQADLERQRQQQQAEAQRQAEMQRQQADAERQQQQAEAQRQAAAQRQAAEAEAARQRQQAQQQAQQQQAQQQADLERQRQQQQAEAQRQAQMQRQQAEAQRQQQQAEAQRQAQQQAEMQRQQAEAQRQQQQAEAQRQAEMQRQQAQQQQQQQQQQRPADAPQPVRPRRTDTDPQNQPEPQ
;
A
#
# COMPACT_ATOMS: atom_id res chain seq x y z
N MET A 1 -29.28 -70.00 14.80
CA MET A 1 -30.36 -70.77 15.47
C MET A 1 -29.69 -71.73 16.46
N PRO A 2 -30.12 -71.82 17.72
CA PRO A 2 -29.72 -70.90 18.78
C PRO A 2 -29.04 -71.60 19.97
N VAL A 3 -28.25 -70.85 20.76
CA VAL A 3 -28.03 -71.18 22.18
C VAL A 3 -28.13 -69.88 22.98
N LEU A 4 -29.10 -69.91 23.90
CA LEU A 4 -29.43 -68.92 24.91
C LEU A 4 -28.36 -68.90 26.00
N LEU A 5 -27.90 -67.72 26.41
CA LEU A 5 -27.23 -67.55 27.70
C LEU A 5 -27.84 -66.37 28.46
N SER A 6 -28.46 -66.76 29.57
CA SER A 6 -29.00 -65.98 30.66
C SER A 6 -27.91 -65.15 31.35
N LEU A 7 -28.20 -63.90 31.69
CA LEU A 7 -27.39 -63.12 32.63
C LEU A 7 -28.29 -62.32 33.57
N SER A 8 -27.89 -62.44 34.83
CA SER A 8 -28.60 -62.14 36.06
C SER A 8 -28.96 -60.67 36.28
N THR A 9 -30.11 -60.49 36.93
CA THR A 9 -30.50 -59.34 37.72
C THR A 9 -29.49 -59.05 38.83
N ALA A 10 -28.90 -57.85 38.81
CA ALA A 10 -28.23 -57.26 39.97
C ALA A 10 -28.87 -55.88 40.25
N THR A 11 -29.64 -55.84 41.33
CA THR A 11 -30.18 -54.64 41.97
C THR A 11 -29.02 -53.89 42.63
N LEU A 12 -28.79 -52.63 42.26
CA LEU A 12 -27.93 -51.72 43.03
C LEU A 12 -28.51 -50.31 43.08
N ALA A 13 -28.25 -49.72 44.24
CA ALA A 13 -28.97 -48.65 44.88
C ALA A 13 -28.68 -47.24 44.32
N LEU A 14 -29.73 -46.42 44.45
CA LEU A 14 -29.79 -44.97 44.62
C LEU A 14 -28.44 -44.27 44.92
N GLY A 15 -27.97 -43.48 43.96
CA GLY A 15 -26.98 -42.42 44.15
C GLY A 15 -27.61 -41.06 43.81
N ALA A 16 -27.69 -40.17 44.80
CA ALA A 16 -28.28 -38.84 44.71
C ALA A 16 -27.53 -37.95 43.71
N CYS A 17 -28.26 -37.39 42.74
CA CYS A 17 -27.76 -36.32 41.87
C CYS A 17 -27.83 -34.98 42.60
N THR A 18 -26.67 -34.37 42.79
CA THR A 18 -26.49 -32.99 43.25
C THR A 18 -27.00 -32.05 42.16
N THR A 19 -28.02 -31.24 42.50
CA THR A 19 -28.58 -30.24 41.60
C THR A 19 -27.67 -29.01 41.58
N VAL A 20 -27.17 -28.66 40.39
CA VAL A 20 -26.43 -27.43 40.14
C VAL A 20 -27.43 -26.26 40.04
N PRO A 21 -27.29 -25.16 40.81
CA PRO A 21 -28.15 -24.01 40.64
C PRO A 21 -27.75 -23.20 39.40
N THR A 22 -28.64 -23.16 38.41
CA THR A 22 -28.66 -22.14 37.36
C THR A 22 -28.89 -20.77 37.98
N GLN A 23 -27.92 -19.86 37.84
CA GLN A 23 -28.12 -18.45 38.14
C GLN A 23 -28.96 -17.82 37.03
N THR A 24 -30.22 -17.54 37.33
CA THR A 24 -31.08 -16.67 36.52
C THR A 24 -30.77 -15.22 36.91
N THR A 25 -30.09 -14.48 36.03
CA THR A 25 -29.94 -13.03 36.18
C THR A 25 -31.26 -12.35 35.85
N THR A 26 -32.03 -12.04 36.89
CA THR A 26 -33.21 -11.17 36.83
C THR A 26 -32.75 -9.73 36.69
N TYR A 27 -32.89 -9.13 35.50
CA TYR A 27 -32.85 -7.67 35.35
C TYR A 27 -34.16 -7.09 35.86
N SER A 28 -34.07 -6.36 36.98
CA SER A 28 -35.17 -5.61 37.56
C SER A 28 -35.55 -4.45 36.65
N ASN A 29 -36.80 -4.46 36.17
CA ASN A 29 -37.40 -3.34 35.46
C ASN A 29 -37.76 -2.27 36.50
N THR A 30 -37.04 -1.15 36.50
CA THR A 30 -37.36 0.00 37.36
C THR A 30 -38.57 0.72 36.77
N THR A 31 -39.71 0.56 37.44
CA THR A 31 -40.91 1.36 37.26
C THR A 31 -40.61 2.82 37.62
N TYR A 32 -40.48 3.68 36.62
CA TYR A 32 -40.55 5.13 36.83
C TYR A 32 -42.02 5.56 36.72
N SER A 33 -42.56 5.98 37.86
CA SER A 33 -43.92 6.46 38.04
C SER A 33 -44.10 7.78 37.28
N SER A 34 -44.94 7.78 36.25
CA SER A 34 -45.42 9.00 35.59
C SER A 34 -46.61 9.56 36.38
N SER A 35 -46.39 10.67 37.09
CA SER A 35 -47.47 11.50 37.63
C SER A 35 -47.24 12.95 37.24
N GLY A 36 -48.18 13.46 36.44
CA GLY A 36 -48.72 14.81 36.57
C GLY A 36 -47.86 15.99 36.11
N TYR A 37 -47.96 16.35 34.83
CA TYR A 37 -48.18 17.75 34.45
C TYR A 37 -49.18 17.83 33.30
N ALA A 38 -50.36 18.34 33.62
CA ALA A 38 -51.27 18.93 32.67
C ALA A 38 -50.75 20.31 32.28
N SER A 39 -50.73 20.63 30.98
CA SER A 39 -51.36 21.82 30.39
C SER A 39 -50.62 22.34 29.16
N THR A 40 -51.45 22.80 28.22
CA THR A 40 -51.22 23.77 27.15
C THR A 40 -50.48 23.32 25.88
N GLN A 41 -51.31 23.12 24.86
CA GLN A 41 -50.99 23.29 23.45
C GLN A 41 -50.18 24.57 23.21
N VAL A 42 -49.01 24.42 22.59
CA VAL A 42 -48.43 25.45 21.73
C VAL A 42 -47.91 24.74 20.49
N LEU A 43 -48.61 24.94 19.36
CA LEU A 43 -48.05 24.74 18.03
C LEU A 43 -46.75 25.54 17.93
N ARG A 44 -45.60 24.88 17.86
CA ARG A 44 -44.40 25.49 17.28
C ARG A 44 -44.31 25.08 15.82
N GLN A 45 -44.68 26.03 14.98
CA GLN A 45 -44.23 26.14 13.60
C GLN A 45 -42.71 25.93 13.55
N ALA A 46 -42.26 25.04 12.68
CA ALA A 46 -40.88 25.01 12.24
C ALA A 46 -40.64 26.24 11.34
N PRO A 47 -39.66 27.11 11.63
CA PRO A 47 -39.24 28.11 10.66
C PRO A 47 -38.46 27.42 9.53
N SER A 48 -39.08 27.44 8.37
CA SER A 48 -38.43 27.40 7.06
C SER A 48 -37.49 28.62 6.92
N ALA A 49 -36.42 28.46 6.14
CA ALA A 49 -35.45 29.46 5.69
C ALA A 49 -34.36 29.92 6.68
N TYR A 50 -33.17 29.34 6.53
CA TYR A 50 -31.91 30.06 6.66
C TYR A 50 -31.26 30.13 5.28
N GLU A 51 -31.67 31.10 4.47
CA GLU A 51 -30.80 31.66 3.43
C GLU A 51 -29.79 32.56 4.15
N LEU A 52 -28.57 32.07 4.34
CA LEU A 52 -27.46 32.91 4.75
C LEU A 52 -26.92 33.65 3.51
N PRO A 53 -26.74 34.97 3.57
CA PRO A 53 -26.11 35.71 2.49
C PRO A 53 -24.64 35.28 2.36
N LEU A 54 -24.24 34.92 1.14
CA LEU A 54 -22.85 34.78 0.73
C LEU A 54 -22.09 36.07 1.04
N SER A 55 -21.39 36.10 2.17
CA SER A 55 -20.42 37.14 2.47
C SER A 55 -19.19 36.89 1.60
N THR A 56 -19.06 37.65 0.51
CA THR A 56 -17.83 37.75 -0.27
C THR A 56 -16.69 38.22 0.64
N PRO A 57 -15.61 37.45 0.85
CA PRO A 57 -14.45 37.95 1.56
C PRO A 57 -13.77 39.05 0.73
N PRO A 58 -13.18 40.08 1.37
CA PRO A 58 -12.41 41.09 0.66
C PRO A 58 -11.20 40.43 -0.02
N ALA A 59 -10.94 40.87 -1.26
CA ALA A 59 -9.77 40.49 -2.04
C ALA A 59 -8.50 40.80 -1.25
N SER A 60 -7.93 39.79 -0.60
CA SER A 60 -6.65 39.92 0.06
C SER A 60 -5.54 39.83 -0.97
N THR A 61 -4.91 40.97 -1.22
CA THR A 61 -3.67 41.09 -1.98
C THR A 61 -2.55 40.56 -1.11
N TYR A 62 -2.29 39.25 -1.14
CA TYR A 62 -1.07 38.67 -0.59
C TYR A 62 -0.02 38.56 -1.69
N GLY A 63 1.06 39.33 -1.51
CA GLY A 63 2.18 39.44 -2.41
C GLY A 63 2.98 38.15 -2.53
N ASN A 64 3.54 37.97 -3.73
CA ASN A 64 4.64 37.07 -4.05
C ASN A 64 5.77 37.23 -3.02
N ALA A 65 5.89 36.28 -2.10
CA ALA A 65 7.10 36.07 -1.32
C ALA A 65 7.64 34.68 -1.68
N ASP A 66 8.72 34.74 -2.47
CA ASP A 66 9.88 33.85 -2.53
C ASP A 66 9.67 32.33 -2.49
N ARG A 67 9.73 31.71 -3.69
CA ARG A 67 9.65 30.27 -3.95
C ARG A 67 11.02 29.59 -4.04
N SER A 68 12.13 30.22 -3.63
CA SER A 68 13.46 29.76 -4.06
C SER A 68 14.20 28.79 -3.11
N GLN A 69 13.55 28.06 -2.19
CA GLN A 69 14.30 27.29 -1.18
C GLN A 69 13.87 25.83 -0.93
N TRP A 70 12.98 25.25 -1.74
CA TRP A 70 12.72 23.81 -1.70
C TRP A 70 13.31 23.15 -2.94
N GLY A 71 14.24 22.23 -2.69
CA GLY A 71 15.05 21.56 -3.70
C GLY A 71 14.21 20.88 -4.77
N ARG A 72 14.70 20.96 -6.01
CA ARG A 72 14.23 20.21 -7.18
C ARG A 72 14.00 18.75 -6.82
N TYR A 73 12.74 18.39 -6.59
CA TYR A 73 12.29 17.05 -6.89
C TYR A 73 11.73 17.07 -8.30
N ASP A 74 12.20 16.09 -9.06
CA ASP A 74 12.00 15.86 -10.47
C ASP A 74 10.49 15.75 -10.79
N GLU A 75 9.95 16.72 -11.54
CA GLU A 75 8.59 16.72 -12.14
C GLU A 75 8.46 15.63 -13.26
N GLY A 76 9.25 14.56 -13.19
CA GLY A 76 9.64 13.71 -14.30
C GLY A 76 8.71 12.56 -14.67
N TYR A 77 7.54 12.40 -14.03
CA TYR A 77 6.65 11.26 -14.35
C TYR A 77 5.45 11.60 -15.25
N GLY A 78 5.25 12.86 -15.67
CA GLY A 78 4.02 13.21 -16.40
C GLY A 78 4.07 14.34 -17.43
N ASP A 79 5.10 15.19 -17.48
CA ASP A 79 4.89 16.49 -18.16
C ASP A 79 5.17 16.46 -19.70
N ASP A 80 6.22 15.78 -20.16
CA ASP A 80 6.61 15.83 -21.58
C ASP A 80 5.83 14.87 -22.49
N TYR A 81 5.31 13.75 -21.98
CA TYR A 81 4.54 12.80 -22.80
C TYR A 81 3.10 13.29 -23.07
N TYR A 82 2.53 14.08 -22.15
CA TYR A 82 1.12 14.45 -22.19
C TYR A 82 0.83 15.75 -22.95
N ARG A 83 1.77 16.71 -22.97
CA ARG A 83 1.58 18.01 -23.63
C ARG A 83 1.49 17.91 -25.17
N SER A 84 2.12 16.89 -25.76
CA SER A 84 2.16 16.66 -27.22
C SER A 84 0.89 16.01 -27.77
N THR A 85 0.22 15.18 -26.98
CA THR A 85 -0.88 14.32 -27.48
C THR A 85 -2.26 14.95 -27.29
N TYR A 86 -2.43 15.84 -26.30
CA TYR A 86 -3.73 16.39 -25.92
C TYR A 86 -3.82 17.89 -26.22
N GLY A 87 -4.14 18.22 -27.48
CA GLY A 87 -4.64 19.55 -27.84
C GLY A 87 -5.93 19.89 -27.07
N ASN A 88 -6.31 21.17 -27.04
CA ASN A 88 -7.40 21.81 -26.26
C ASN A 88 -8.83 21.20 -26.31
N ASN A 89 -9.01 19.99 -26.84
CA ASN A 89 -10.26 19.25 -26.98
C ASN A 89 -10.26 17.94 -26.16
N ALA A 90 -9.76 17.99 -24.92
CA ALA A 90 -9.54 16.84 -24.02
C ALA A 90 -10.80 16.05 -23.58
N TYR A 91 -11.95 16.28 -24.20
CA TYR A 91 -13.19 15.56 -23.93
C TYR A 91 -13.72 14.77 -25.14
N ALA A 92 -12.96 14.66 -26.24
CA ALA A 92 -13.55 14.37 -27.56
C ALA A 92 -13.51 12.91 -28.09
N SER A 93 -12.91 11.93 -27.41
CA SER A 93 -13.01 10.52 -27.86
C SER A 93 -13.92 9.70 -26.95
N ASN A 94 -14.88 8.97 -27.54
CA ASN A 94 -15.64 7.92 -26.87
C ASN A 94 -14.81 6.64 -26.68
N ASP A 95 -13.60 6.60 -27.23
CA ASP A 95 -12.63 5.56 -26.97
C ASP A 95 -11.88 5.95 -25.71
N ALA A 96 -12.09 5.16 -24.66
CA ALA A 96 -11.42 5.38 -23.39
C ALA A 96 -9.91 5.39 -23.62
N THR A 97 -9.28 6.54 -23.42
CA THR A 97 -7.84 6.67 -23.58
C THR A 97 -7.13 5.81 -22.53
N PRO A 98 -5.90 5.32 -22.80
CA PRO A 98 -5.12 4.53 -21.85
C PRO A 98 -4.82 5.24 -20.53
N ASP A 99 -5.25 6.48 -20.30
CA ASP A 99 -4.99 7.19 -19.06
C ASP A 99 -6.26 7.40 -18.22
N GLU A 100 -7.46 7.13 -18.78
CA GLU A 100 -8.75 7.42 -18.14
C GLU A 100 -8.99 6.71 -16.82
N PHE A 101 -8.27 5.64 -16.50
CA PHE A 101 -8.37 4.95 -15.21
C PHE A 101 -7.24 5.32 -14.23
N ALA A 102 -6.26 6.13 -14.64
CA ALA A 102 -5.08 6.44 -13.83
C ALA A 102 -5.44 7.14 -12.51
N TRP A 103 -6.33 8.13 -12.53
CA TRP A 103 -6.73 8.87 -11.32
C TRP A 103 -7.37 8.00 -10.26
N ILE A 104 -8.32 7.15 -10.68
CA ILE A 104 -9.01 6.26 -9.76
C ILE A 104 -8.09 5.12 -9.31
N ASP A 105 -7.16 4.63 -10.15
CA ASP A 105 -6.09 3.69 -9.77
C ASP A 105 -5.17 4.26 -8.69
N LEU A 106 -4.62 5.45 -8.93
CA LEU A 106 -3.74 6.14 -7.99
C LEU A 106 -4.41 6.37 -6.63
N ALA A 107 -5.66 6.85 -6.61
CA ALA A 107 -6.39 7.04 -5.36
C ALA A 107 -6.65 5.72 -4.61
N TYR A 108 -6.82 4.62 -5.34
CA TYR A 108 -6.96 3.29 -4.73
C TYR A 108 -5.66 2.83 -4.13
N ASP A 109 -4.54 3.01 -4.81
CA ASP A 109 -3.23 2.66 -4.28
C ASP A 109 -2.92 3.50 -3.01
N VAL A 110 -3.23 4.80 -3.00
CA VAL A 110 -3.15 5.64 -1.78
C VAL A 110 -4.02 5.10 -0.65
N THR A 111 -5.27 4.71 -0.95
CA THR A 111 -6.18 4.17 0.08
C THR A 111 -5.77 2.78 0.56
N ASP A 112 -5.14 1.99 -0.32
CA ASP A 112 -4.66 0.65 0.02
C ASP A 112 -3.43 0.72 0.92
N GLU A 113 -2.51 1.63 0.62
CA GLU A 113 -1.32 1.95 1.42
C GLU A 113 -1.69 2.45 2.82
N ILE A 114 -2.67 3.37 2.92
CA ILE A 114 -3.22 3.82 4.21
C ILE A 114 -3.78 2.63 5.01
N GLY A 115 -4.35 1.64 4.32
CA GLY A 115 -4.70 0.40 4.97
C GLY A 115 -5.78 0.59 6.06
N SER A 116 -5.50 -0.01 7.21
CA SER A 116 -6.28 0.06 8.44
C SER A 116 -5.83 1.18 9.39
N ALA A 117 -4.91 2.04 8.95
CA ALA A 117 -4.34 3.07 9.80
C ALA A 117 -5.40 4.06 10.27
N SER A 118 -5.28 4.47 11.53
CA SER A 118 -6.01 5.64 12.04
C SER A 118 -5.60 6.90 11.27
N PRO A 119 -6.47 7.91 11.17
CA PRO A 119 -6.07 9.21 10.65
C PRO A 119 -4.90 9.77 11.45
N ASP A 120 -3.94 10.40 10.77
CA ASP A 120 -2.77 11.02 11.39
C ASP A 120 -3.19 12.20 12.26
N PHE A 121 -4.17 12.97 11.77
CA PHE A 121 -4.77 14.07 12.48
C PHE A 121 -6.21 14.30 12.02
N SER A 122 -6.92 15.13 12.79
CA SER A 122 -8.22 15.67 12.42
C SER A 122 -8.19 17.18 12.54
N PHE A 123 -9.09 17.86 11.85
CA PHE A 123 -9.17 19.31 11.88
C PHE A 123 -10.61 19.75 11.62
N ARG A 124 -10.92 21.00 11.98
CA ARG A 124 -12.25 21.56 11.76
C ARG A 124 -12.31 22.39 10.49
N PHE A 125 -13.32 22.13 9.68
CA PHE A 125 -13.64 22.92 8.49
C PHE A 125 -15.16 23.09 8.41
N ASP A 126 -15.62 24.34 8.30
CA ASP A 126 -17.05 24.69 8.24
C ASP A 126 -17.89 24.03 9.35
N GLY A 127 -17.37 24.02 10.58
CA GLY A 127 -18.02 23.42 11.75
C GLY A 127 -18.01 21.88 11.78
N GLN A 128 -17.50 21.22 10.75
CA GLN A 128 -17.38 19.75 10.68
C GLN A 128 -15.97 19.30 11.09
N GLN A 129 -15.88 18.13 11.73
CA GLN A 129 -14.60 17.44 11.95
C GLN A 129 -14.24 16.63 10.70
N LEU A 130 -13.07 16.88 10.13
CA LEU A 130 -12.52 16.13 9.00
C LEU A 130 -11.34 15.28 9.49
N PHE A 131 -11.10 14.17 8.79
CA PHE A 131 -10.00 13.24 9.07
C PHE A 131 -8.97 13.30 7.96
N ALA A 132 -7.68 13.26 8.32
CA ALA A 132 -6.57 13.33 7.39
C ALA A 132 -5.66 12.12 7.52
N TRP A 133 -5.17 11.66 6.38
CA TRP A 133 -4.07 10.69 6.27
C TRP A 133 -3.01 11.27 5.34
N GLU A 134 -1.77 11.01 5.66
CA GLU A 134 -0.59 11.35 4.87
C GLU A 134 0.28 10.09 4.73
N THR A 135 0.53 9.69 3.49
CA THR A 135 1.44 8.59 3.20
C THR A 135 2.89 9.10 3.28
N TRP A 136 3.84 8.18 3.43
CA TRP A 136 5.26 8.53 3.58
C TRP A 136 5.85 9.26 2.35
N ASP A 137 5.27 9.05 1.18
CA ASP A 137 5.62 9.70 -0.09
C ASP A 137 4.87 11.02 -0.33
N GLY A 138 4.09 11.47 0.65
CA GLY A 138 3.46 12.80 0.69
C GLY A 138 2.08 12.90 0.03
N TYR A 139 1.49 11.78 -0.40
CA TYR A 139 0.07 11.79 -0.78
C TYR A 139 -0.78 12.04 0.44
N ARG A 140 -1.85 12.81 0.24
CA ARG A 140 -2.76 13.16 1.34
C ARG A 140 -4.18 12.80 0.95
N MET A 141 -4.92 12.30 1.94
CA MET A 141 -6.33 11.98 1.81
C MET A 141 -7.10 12.67 2.92
N TYR A 142 -8.16 13.38 2.57
CA TYR A 142 -9.11 13.96 3.53
C TYR A 142 -10.47 13.29 3.41
N ALA A 143 -11.08 12.92 4.54
CA ALA A 143 -12.44 12.40 4.59
C ALA A 143 -13.39 13.41 5.24
N GLN A 144 -14.37 13.89 4.46
CA GLN A 144 -15.44 14.76 4.91
C GLN A 144 -16.71 13.94 5.15
N PRO A 145 -17.31 13.98 6.35
CA PRO A 145 -18.59 13.32 6.60
C PRO A 145 -19.72 14.04 5.85
N ILE A 146 -20.58 13.27 5.20
CA ILE A 146 -21.79 13.73 4.51
C ILE A 146 -22.97 12.85 4.90
N ALA A 147 -24.20 13.22 4.51
CA ALA A 147 -25.44 12.54 4.95
C ALA A 147 -25.48 11.01 4.68
N HIS A 148 -24.70 10.52 3.71
CA HIS A 148 -24.72 9.12 3.26
C HIS A 148 -23.33 8.47 3.19
N GLY A 149 -22.42 8.87 4.09
CA GLY A 149 -21.06 8.30 4.17
C GLY A 149 -20.01 9.40 4.13
N TYR A 150 -18.96 9.22 3.34
CA TYR A 150 -17.87 10.17 3.25
C TYR A 150 -17.64 10.66 1.82
N ARG A 151 -17.19 11.91 1.73
CA ARG A 151 -16.50 12.44 0.55
C ARG A 151 -15.01 12.44 0.81
N TYR A 152 -14.25 11.82 -0.09
CA TYR A 152 -12.80 11.70 -0.01
C TYR A 152 -12.13 12.63 -1.00
N PHE A 153 -11.08 13.32 -0.57
CA PHE A 153 -10.28 14.21 -1.40
C PHE A 153 -8.85 13.69 -1.41
N TYR A 154 -8.31 13.42 -2.60
CA TYR A 154 -6.97 12.84 -2.79
C TYR A 154 -6.04 13.87 -3.41
N PHE A 155 -4.88 14.06 -2.81
CA PHE A 155 -3.88 15.06 -3.20
C PHE A 155 -2.56 14.39 -3.53
N GLU A 156 -1.92 14.86 -4.59
CA GLU A 156 -0.55 14.53 -4.91
C GLU A 156 0.41 15.20 -3.91
N PRO A 157 1.65 14.70 -3.79
CA PRO A 157 2.68 15.31 -2.97
C PRO A 157 2.85 16.79 -3.30
N GLY A 158 2.71 17.65 -2.29
CA GLY A 158 2.84 19.11 -2.43
C GLY A 158 1.68 19.83 -3.11
N ALA A 159 0.75 19.12 -3.76
CA ALA A 159 -0.37 19.75 -4.45
C ALA A 159 -1.36 20.42 -3.48
N SER A 160 -1.79 21.64 -3.81
CA SER A 160 -2.77 22.38 -3.00
C SER A 160 -4.23 22.09 -3.40
N ARG A 161 -4.45 21.19 -4.35
CA ARG A 161 -5.77 20.84 -4.89
C ARG A 161 -5.83 19.35 -5.18
N PRO A 162 -7.02 18.73 -5.10
CA PRO A 162 -7.14 17.29 -5.24
C PRO A 162 -6.99 16.87 -6.72
N PHE A 163 -6.29 15.77 -6.97
CA PHE A 163 -6.30 15.11 -8.28
C PHE A 163 -7.53 14.22 -8.46
N LEU A 164 -8.14 13.76 -7.35
CA LEU A 164 -9.40 13.02 -7.37
C LEU A 164 -10.27 13.43 -6.18
N VAL A 165 -11.57 13.63 -6.41
CA VAL A 165 -12.58 13.69 -5.35
C VAL A 165 -13.56 12.54 -5.53
N ARG A 166 -13.87 11.81 -4.47
CA ARG A 166 -14.85 10.71 -4.47
C ARG A 166 -15.99 11.00 -3.51
N ASP A 167 -17.21 10.87 -3.97
CA ASP A 167 -18.41 10.80 -3.14
C ASP A 167 -19.05 9.39 -3.25
N PRO A 168 -20.14 9.08 -2.52
CA PRO A 168 -20.77 7.76 -2.54
C PRO A 168 -21.36 7.32 -3.88
N LEU A 169 -21.55 8.26 -4.83
CA LEU A 169 -22.19 8.05 -6.12
C LEU A 169 -21.22 8.22 -7.31
N TYR A 170 -20.22 9.09 -7.19
CA TYR A 170 -19.30 9.43 -8.28
C TYR A 170 -17.87 9.69 -7.79
N SER A 171 -16.92 9.56 -8.71
CA SER A 171 -15.55 10.05 -8.53
C SER A 171 -15.18 11.01 -9.66
N TYR A 172 -14.50 12.10 -9.34
CA TYR A 172 -14.17 13.19 -10.26
C TYR A 172 -12.64 13.33 -10.32
N GLY A 173 -12.05 13.02 -11.47
CA GLY A 173 -10.62 13.15 -11.72
C GLY A 173 -10.28 14.49 -12.32
N TYR A 174 -9.21 15.12 -11.83
CA TYR A 174 -8.75 16.44 -12.26
C TYR A 174 -7.31 16.38 -12.78
N ARG A 175 -7.00 17.23 -13.76
CA ARG A 175 -5.64 17.54 -14.21
C ARG A 175 -5.57 19.02 -14.53
N ASP A 176 -4.56 19.71 -14.02
CA ASP A 176 -4.35 21.16 -14.23
C ASP A 176 -5.59 22.01 -13.89
N GLY A 177 -6.34 21.57 -12.87
CA GLY A 177 -7.59 22.18 -12.44
C GLY A 177 -8.76 22.09 -13.38
N ARG A 178 -8.70 21.17 -14.35
CA ARG A 178 -9.80 20.81 -15.23
C ARG A 178 -10.30 19.43 -14.86
N LEU A 179 -11.63 19.25 -14.84
CA LEU A 179 -12.23 17.92 -14.78
C LEU A 179 -11.80 17.16 -16.04
N VAL A 180 -11.28 15.94 -15.89
CA VAL A 180 -10.85 15.13 -17.04
C VAL A 180 -11.68 13.86 -17.18
N VAL A 181 -12.18 13.32 -16.07
CA VAL A 181 -12.94 12.08 -16.07
C VAL A 181 -13.93 12.07 -14.89
N VAL A 182 -15.09 11.45 -15.12
CA VAL A 182 -16.06 11.14 -14.07
C VAL A 182 -16.28 9.65 -14.08
N TYR A 183 -16.25 9.05 -12.90
CA TYR A 183 -16.58 7.65 -12.69
C TYR A 183 -17.89 7.55 -11.91
N ASP A 184 -18.70 6.55 -12.21
CA ASP A 184 -19.85 6.18 -11.41
C ASP A 184 -19.40 5.47 -10.12
N ARG A 185 -20.39 5.07 -9.31
CA ARG A 185 -20.20 4.29 -8.08
C ARG A 185 -19.38 3.01 -8.30
N ASP A 186 -19.52 2.37 -9.46
CA ASP A 186 -18.84 1.12 -9.81
C ASP A 186 -17.44 1.40 -10.40
N GLY A 187 -17.00 2.66 -10.39
CA GLY A 187 -15.74 3.10 -11.00
C GLY A 187 -15.75 3.08 -12.52
N ARG A 188 -16.92 2.95 -13.17
CA ARG A 188 -17.03 2.98 -14.64
C ARG A 188 -17.03 4.41 -15.11
N ILE A 189 -16.37 4.66 -16.24
CA ILE A 189 -16.34 5.99 -16.83
C ILE A 189 -17.75 6.36 -17.28
N VAL A 190 -18.20 7.50 -16.82
CA VAL A 190 -19.52 8.06 -17.11
C VAL A 190 -19.48 8.68 -18.50
N SER A 191 -20.55 8.48 -19.28
CA SER A 191 -20.65 9.09 -20.61
C SER A 191 -20.49 10.61 -20.55
N ARG A 192 -19.85 11.20 -21.56
CA ARG A 192 -19.62 12.65 -21.63
C ARG A 192 -20.88 13.49 -21.42
N TYR A 193 -21.99 13.06 -22.01
CA TYR A 193 -23.28 13.74 -21.87
C TYR A 193 -23.69 13.83 -20.40
N TYR A 194 -23.59 12.72 -19.66
CA TYR A 194 -23.92 12.71 -18.25
C TYR A 194 -22.85 13.40 -17.38
N ALA A 195 -21.57 13.25 -17.72
CA ALA A 195 -20.48 13.96 -17.03
C ALA A 195 -20.64 15.49 -17.12
N SER A 196 -21.19 16.02 -18.22
CA SER A 196 -21.47 17.45 -18.35
C SER A 196 -22.50 17.96 -17.33
N SER A 197 -23.50 17.13 -16.95
CA SER A 197 -24.47 17.48 -15.92
C SER A 197 -23.88 17.49 -14.50
N LEU A 198 -22.70 16.88 -14.32
CA LEU A 198 -21.98 16.80 -13.05
C LEU A 198 -20.86 17.85 -12.93
N LEU A 199 -20.65 18.68 -13.96
CA LEU A 199 -19.53 19.62 -14.02
C LEU A 199 -19.59 20.68 -12.91
N ASP A 200 -20.79 21.13 -12.53
CA ASP A 200 -20.99 22.11 -11.46
C ASP A 200 -20.60 21.54 -10.10
N ASP A 201 -21.03 20.30 -9.82
CA ASP A 201 -20.68 19.57 -8.60
C ASP A 201 -19.17 19.30 -8.54
N ALA A 202 -18.59 18.83 -9.64
CA ALA A 202 -17.14 18.64 -9.75
C ALA A 202 -16.37 19.94 -9.49
N SER A 203 -16.75 21.03 -10.15
CA SER A 203 -16.09 22.33 -9.97
C SER A 203 -16.22 22.89 -8.55
N ARG A 204 -17.36 22.63 -7.89
CA ARG A 204 -17.56 22.97 -6.47
C ARG A 204 -16.62 22.13 -5.59
N TYR A 205 -16.55 20.82 -5.80
CA TYR A 205 -15.71 19.93 -5.02
C TYR A 205 -14.22 20.18 -5.21
N TYR A 206 -13.79 20.54 -6.42
CA TYR A 206 -12.40 20.89 -6.69
C TYR A 206 -11.94 22.13 -5.90
N ARG A 207 -12.80 23.16 -5.84
CA ARG A 207 -12.54 24.36 -5.01
C ARG A 207 -12.57 24.05 -3.52
N LEU A 208 -13.60 23.35 -3.07
CA LEU A 208 -13.75 22.90 -1.69
C LEU A 208 -12.54 22.10 -1.21
N GLY A 209 -11.99 21.21 -2.05
CA GLY A 209 -10.78 20.47 -1.73
C GLY A 209 -9.58 21.38 -1.47
N GLY A 210 -9.41 22.46 -2.25
CA GLY A 210 -8.37 23.45 -1.99
C GLY A 210 -8.56 24.19 -0.66
N ASP A 211 -9.79 24.56 -0.33
CA ASP A 211 -10.11 25.22 0.94
C ASP A 211 -9.87 24.28 2.13
N ILE A 212 -10.19 22.99 1.99
CA ILE A 212 -9.92 21.94 2.98
C ILE A 212 -8.41 21.74 3.17
N ASP A 213 -7.62 21.67 2.09
CA ASP A 213 -6.17 21.53 2.16
C ASP A 213 -5.52 22.72 2.89
N GLN A 214 -5.99 23.94 2.58
CA GLN A 214 -5.53 25.14 3.25
C GLN A 214 -5.87 25.10 4.75
N ALA A 215 -7.10 24.71 5.11
CA ALA A 215 -7.50 24.57 6.51
C ALA A 215 -6.72 23.46 7.24
N ALA A 216 -6.41 22.35 6.57
CA ALA A 216 -5.59 21.28 7.13
C ALA A 216 -4.16 21.74 7.41
N ARG A 217 -3.57 22.55 6.51
CA ARG A 217 -2.17 23.04 6.64
C ARG A 217 -2.00 24.17 7.65
N TYR A 218 -2.96 25.09 7.73
CA TYR A 218 -2.83 26.32 8.51
C TYR A 218 -3.77 26.39 9.72
N GLY A 219 -4.73 25.48 9.81
CA GLY A 219 -5.64 25.37 10.95
C GLY A 219 -5.05 24.60 12.11
N SER A 220 -5.78 24.59 13.23
CA SER A 220 -5.46 23.73 14.37
C SER A 220 -5.70 22.26 14.01
N GLN A 221 -4.62 21.48 14.02
CA GLN A 221 -4.68 20.03 13.88
C GLN A 221 -4.83 19.40 15.26
N ASP A 222 -5.82 18.55 15.41
CA ASP A 222 -6.08 17.78 16.63
C ASP A 222 -5.72 16.31 16.39
N TRP A 223 -4.89 15.75 17.26
CA TRP A 223 -4.62 14.31 17.27
C TRP A 223 -5.92 13.52 17.46
N VAL A 224 -6.16 12.52 16.62
CA VAL A 224 -7.37 11.70 16.74
C VAL A 224 -7.24 10.76 17.93
N ALA A 225 -8.04 10.99 18.97
CA ALA A 225 -8.10 10.07 20.10
C ALA A 225 -8.58 8.69 19.62
N ALA A 226 -7.84 7.63 19.94
CA ALA A 226 -8.15 6.26 19.51
C ALA A 226 -9.62 5.82 19.78
N PRO A 227 -10.26 6.16 20.92
CA PRO A 227 -11.66 5.82 21.14
C PRO A 227 -12.63 6.50 20.19
N LEU A 228 -12.32 7.73 19.74
CA LEU A 228 -13.13 8.43 18.76
C LEU A 228 -13.00 7.74 17.40
N TRP A 229 -11.77 7.41 16.98
CA TRP A 229 -11.53 6.70 15.72
C TRP A 229 -12.29 5.37 15.64
N LEU A 230 -12.32 4.58 16.72
CA LEU A 230 -13.06 3.31 16.77
C LEU A 230 -14.55 3.45 16.41
N GLN A 231 -15.16 4.61 16.64
CA GLN A 231 -16.58 4.85 16.27
C GLN A 231 -16.77 5.00 14.76
N TRP A 232 -15.78 5.54 14.06
CA TRP A 232 -15.84 5.83 12.62
C TRP A 232 -15.20 4.75 11.76
N GLN A 233 -14.33 3.95 12.37
CA GLN A 233 -13.52 2.94 11.72
C GLN A 233 -14.37 1.93 10.92
N ASP A 234 -15.49 1.48 11.49
CA ASP A 234 -16.38 0.51 10.83
C ASP A 234 -16.98 1.06 9.52
N ASP A 235 -17.42 2.33 9.52
CA ASP A 235 -18.01 2.95 8.33
C ASP A 235 -16.94 3.20 7.26
N PHE A 236 -15.75 3.63 7.66
CA PHE A 236 -14.62 3.79 6.75
C PHE A 236 -14.22 2.45 6.10
N TYR A 237 -14.16 1.36 6.88
CA TYR A 237 -13.86 0.03 6.34
C TYR A 237 -14.94 -0.48 5.40
N ARG A 238 -16.22 -0.24 5.70
CA ARG A 238 -17.32 -0.61 4.81
C ARG A 238 -17.22 0.13 3.48
N ASP A 239 -16.97 1.44 3.51
CA ASP A 239 -16.81 2.24 2.30
C ASP A 239 -15.59 1.78 1.49
N ARG A 240 -14.44 1.54 2.13
CA ARG A 240 -13.23 1.02 1.45
C ARG A 240 -13.47 -0.37 0.86
N THR A 241 -14.06 -1.30 1.62
CA THR A 241 -14.33 -2.67 1.17
C THR A 241 -15.29 -2.68 -0.01
N ARG A 242 -16.33 -1.85 0.05
CA ARG A 242 -17.28 -1.66 -1.04
C ARG A 242 -16.58 -1.10 -2.26
N TRP A 243 -15.79 -0.04 -2.11
CA TRP A 243 -15.06 0.55 -3.23
C TRP A 243 -14.10 -0.44 -3.89
N GLY A 244 -13.33 -1.20 -3.10
CA GLY A 244 -12.47 -2.26 -3.63
C GLY A 244 -13.27 -3.30 -4.44
N ARG A 245 -14.39 -3.79 -3.89
CA ARG A 245 -15.26 -4.76 -4.57
C ARG A 245 -15.83 -4.21 -5.89
N ASP A 246 -16.37 -3.01 -5.85
CA ASP A 246 -17.00 -2.35 -7.00
C ASP A 246 -15.98 -2.22 -8.15
N ARG A 247 -14.71 -1.96 -7.82
CA ARG A 247 -13.59 -1.85 -8.78
C ARG A 247 -13.15 -3.19 -9.34
N TYR A 248 -13.01 -4.22 -8.50
CA TYR A 248 -12.70 -5.56 -9.00
C TYR A 248 -13.79 -6.13 -9.92
N GLY A 249 -15.04 -5.68 -9.75
CA GLY A 249 -16.15 -6.00 -10.66
C GLY A 249 -16.12 -5.23 -11.98
N ASN A 250 -15.30 -4.19 -12.11
CA ASN A 250 -15.21 -3.34 -13.29
C ASN A 250 -14.25 -3.93 -14.32
N GLY A 251 -14.82 -4.54 -15.37
CA GLY A 251 -14.06 -5.13 -16.48
C GLY A 251 -13.14 -4.12 -17.21
N GLY A 252 -13.55 -2.86 -17.29
CA GLY A 252 -12.75 -1.80 -17.93
C GLY A 252 -11.49 -1.49 -17.14
N TRP A 253 -11.64 -1.22 -15.83
CA TRP A 253 -10.50 -0.94 -14.96
C TRP A 253 -9.55 -2.15 -14.83
N THR A 254 -10.09 -3.36 -14.65
CA THR A 254 -9.25 -4.57 -14.54
C THR A 254 -8.50 -4.87 -15.84
N GLY A 255 -9.14 -4.64 -16.99
CA GLY A 255 -8.49 -4.71 -18.31
C GLY A 255 -7.37 -3.69 -18.45
N TRP A 256 -7.66 -2.42 -18.11
CA TRP A 256 -6.69 -1.33 -18.10
C TRP A 256 -5.48 -1.64 -17.22
N ARG A 257 -5.68 -2.06 -15.97
CA ARG A 257 -4.59 -2.35 -15.02
C ARG A 257 -3.72 -3.53 -15.48
N ARG A 258 -4.33 -4.53 -16.12
CA ARG A 258 -3.60 -5.67 -16.71
C ARG A 258 -2.71 -5.22 -17.86
N GLU A 259 -3.19 -4.32 -18.71
CA GLU A 259 -2.41 -3.80 -19.84
C GLU A 259 -1.35 -2.78 -19.37
N GLY A 260 -1.70 -1.93 -18.40
CA GLY A 260 -0.78 -0.98 -17.76
C GLY A 260 0.39 -1.68 -17.08
N ARG A 261 0.15 -2.75 -16.32
CA ARG A 261 1.24 -3.59 -15.78
C ARG A 261 2.12 -4.17 -16.87
N ARG A 262 1.55 -4.66 -17.98
CA ARG A 262 2.36 -5.12 -19.13
C ARG A 262 3.14 -3.99 -19.80
N GLY A 263 2.62 -2.76 -19.77
CA GLY A 263 3.30 -1.56 -20.25
C GLY A 263 4.49 -1.20 -19.36
N HIS A 264 4.26 -1.14 -18.05
CA HIS A 264 5.29 -0.86 -17.05
C HIS A 264 6.37 -1.94 -17.02
N ASP A 265 5.99 -3.22 -16.97
CA ASP A 265 6.92 -4.36 -17.06
C ASP A 265 7.77 -4.30 -18.35
N ARG A 266 7.21 -3.78 -19.46
CA ARG A 266 7.95 -3.59 -20.71
C ARG A 266 8.91 -2.40 -20.63
N HIS A 267 8.53 -1.33 -19.93
CA HIS A 267 9.37 -0.15 -19.71
C HIS A 267 10.54 -0.47 -18.78
N GLU A 268 10.28 -1.05 -17.60
CA GLU A 268 11.30 -1.47 -16.65
C GLU A 268 12.28 -2.46 -17.31
N ARG A 269 11.79 -3.48 -18.02
CA ARG A 269 12.67 -4.39 -18.78
C ARG A 269 13.49 -3.70 -19.87
N ARG A 270 13.02 -2.57 -20.40
CA ARG A 270 13.75 -1.79 -21.41
C ARG A 270 14.83 -0.94 -20.75
N GLU A 271 14.55 -0.35 -19.59
CA GLU A 271 15.51 0.39 -18.77
C GLU A 271 16.58 -0.54 -18.20
N ASP A 272 16.19 -1.67 -17.60
CA ASP A 272 17.13 -2.71 -17.14
C ASP A 272 18.05 -3.18 -18.28
N ARG A 273 17.52 -3.32 -19.50
CA ARG A 273 18.32 -3.66 -20.68
C ARG A 273 19.20 -2.50 -21.13
N ALA A 274 18.77 -1.25 -21.00
CA ALA A 274 19.56 -0.09 -21.34
C ALA A 274 20.74 0.07 -20.37
N ASP A 275 20.51 -0.13 -19.07
CA ASP A 275 21.54 -0.09 -18.03
C ASP A 275 22.50 -1.27 -18.14
N ASN A 276 21.99 -2.47 -18.39
CA ASN A 276 22.83 -3.66 -18.57
C ASN A 276 23.61 -3.62 -19.91
N ARG A 277 23.10 -2.94 -20.95
CA ARG A 277 23.83 -2.72 -22.21
C ARG A 277 24.81 -1.55 -22.13
N GLY A 278 24.53 -0.53 -21.31
CA GLY A 278 25.44 0.59 -21.02
C GLY A 278 26.64 0.16 -20.17
N GLY A 279 26.46 -0.77 -19.23
CA GLY A 279 27.54 -1.32 -18.41
C GLY A 279 28.55 -2.22 -19.16
N SER A 280 28.15 -2.83 -20.29
CA SER A 280 29.03 -3.72 -21.07
C SER A 280 29.88 -2.97 -22.11
N ALA A 281 29.51 -1.75 -22.51
CA ALA A 281 30.19 -1.02 -23.57
C ALA A 281 31.49 -0.30 -23.13
N ASN A 282 31.79 -0.22 -21.82
CA ASN A 282 32.97 0.50 -21.32
C ASN A 282 34.08 -0.39 -20.70
N GLY A 283 33.97 -1.72 -20.81
CA GLY A 283 34.92 -2.67 -20.20
C GLY A 283 35.88 -3.40 -21.15
N GLY A 284 35.89 -3.09 -22.45
CA GLY A 284 36.42 -4.00 -23.47
C GLY A 284 37.43 -3.44 -24.46
N GLN A 285 38.32 -2.52 -24.08
CA GLN A 285 39.57 -2.28 -24.82
C GLN A 285 40.68 -3.12 -24.19
N GLY A 286 40.83 -4.36 -24.67
CA GLY A 286 41.89 -5.25 -24.21
C GLY A 286 41.97 -6.54 -25.03
N GLN A 287 42.69 -6.46 -26.16
CA GLN A 287 43.57 -7.50 -26.73
C GLN A 287 43.10 -8.97 -26.53
N GLY A 288 42.66 -9.70 -27.54
CA GLY A 288 43.48 -10.05 -28.70
C GLY A 288 43.35 -11.55 -29.03
N ARG A 289 42.86 -11.82 -30.24
CA ARG A 289 43.29 -12.85 -31.21
C ARG A 289 43.31 -14.34 -30.85
N ASN A 290 42.65 -15.10 -31.75
CA ASN A 290 42.96 -16.43 -32.31
C ASN A 290 42.96 -17.60 -31.29
N ASP A 291 42.25 -18.71 -31.49
CA ASP A 291 42.14 -19.64 -32.63
C ASP A 291 40.71 -20.24 -32.63
N GLY A 292 40.02 -20.61 -33.72
CA GLY A 292 40.36 -21.53 -34.79
C GLY A 292 39.44 -22.78 -34.72
N ARG A 293 38.81 -23.17 -35.85
CA ARG A 293 38.02 -24.41 -36.11
C ARG A 293 36.63 -24.51 -35.45
N ALA A 294 35.61 -25.18 -35.97
CA ALA A 294 35.27 -25.88 -37.22
C ALA A 294 33.74 -26.10 -37.14
N ASP A 295 32.96 -25.72 -38.15
CA ASP A 295 32.39 -26.62 -39.19
C ASP A 295 31.19 -27.49 -38.72
N GLY A 296 30.06 -27.34 -39.42
CA GLY A 296 29.04 -28.39 -39.61
C GLY A 296 27.68 -28.27 -38.89
N GLY A 297 26.61 -28.07 -39.68
CA GLY A 297 25.21 -28.42 -39.34
C GLY A 297 24.25 -27.24 -39.43
N ARG A 298 23.72 -26.83 -40.59
CA ARG A 298 22.73 -27.49 -41.48
C ARG A 298 21.40 -27.74 -40.77
N ASP A 299 20.48 -26.78 -40.83
CA ASP A 299 19.04 -27.03 -40.81
C ASP A 299 18.25 -25.96 -41.58
N GLY A 300 17.75 -26.38 -42.75
CA GLY A 300 16.31 -26.43 -42.99
C GLY A 300 15.53 -25.13 -43.13
N ASN A 301 15.81 -24.36 -44.18
CA ASN A 301 14.89 -23.38 -44.74
C ASN A 301 13.69 -24.10 -45.41
N ARG A 302 12.45 -23.75 -45.05
CA ARG A 302 11.24 -24.04 -45.84
C ARG A 302 10.27 -22.88 -45.80
N ASP A 303 10.38 -22.07 -46.85
CA ASP A 303 9.30 -21.31 -47.47
C ASP A 303 8.06 -22.17 -47.70
N ARG A 304 6.89 -21.64 -47.34
CA ARG A 304 5.61 -21.93 -48.00
C ARG A 304 4.75 -20.68 -48.01
N ASP A 305 4.88 -19.95 -49.10
CA ASP A 305 3.85 -19.08 -49.63
C ASP A 305 2.80 -19.90 -50.42
N ARG A 306 1.56 -19.41 -50.35
CA ARG A 306 0.46 -19.47 -51.33
C ARG A 306 -0.13 -20.82 -51.77
N ASP A 307 -1.42 -20.99 -51.46
CA ASP A 307 -2.50 -20.86 -52.48
C ASP A 307 -3.87 -21.17 -51.86
N ARG A 308 -4.78 -20.17 -51.82
CA ARG A 308 -6.21 -20.42 -51.99
C ARG A 308 -6.96 -19.14 -52.41
N THR A 309 -7.10 -19.01 -53.72
CA THR A 309 -7.96 -18.06 -54.43
C THR A 309 -9.38 -18.60 -54.63
N GLY A 310 -10.36 -17.68 -54.63
CA GLY A 310 -11.67 -17.80 -55.27
C GLY A 310 -12.83 -18.11 -54.30
N SER A 311 -14.01 -17.48 -54.36
CA SER A 311 -14.61 -16.67 -55.42
C SER A 311 -15.99 -16.12 -54.95
N GLY A 312 -16.40 -14.95 -55.47
CA GLY A 312 -17.81 -14.47 -55.58
C GLY A 312 -18.36 -13.73 -54.36
N GLY A 313 -18.72 -12.44 -54.41
CA GLY A 313 -19.77 -11.84 -55.28
C GLY A 313 -21.13 -12.07 -54.59
N THR A 314 -21.99 -11.10 -54.27
CA THR A 314 -22.40 -9.89 -54.99
C THR A 314 -23.29 -9.04 -54.08
N ASN A 315 -23.28 -7.73 -54.32
CA ASN A 315 -24.35 -6.81 -53.97
C ASN A 315 -25.66 -7.21 -54.66
N THR A 316 -26.75 -7.29 -53.91
CA THR A 316 -28.11 -7.02 -54.42
C THR A 316 -28.91 -6.34 -53.32
N GLY A 317 -29.23 -5.07 -53.53
CA GLY A 317 -30.38 -4.44 -52.90
C GLY A 317 -31.67 -5.01 -53.48
N THR A 318 -32.71 -5.06 -52.65
CA THR A 318 -34.12 -4.98 -53.05
C THR A 318 -34.85 -4.43 -51.82
N ASP A 319 -35.25 -3.16 -51.80
CA ASP A 319 -36.45 -2.56 -52.38
C ASP A 319 -37.77 -2.89 -51.63
N ILE A 320 -38.36 -1.81 -51.12
CA ILE A 320 -39.78 -1.43 -51.14
C ILE A 320 -40.83 -2.31 -50.43
N GLY A 321 -41.40 -1.70 -49.40
CA GLY A 321 -42.83 -1.67 -49.08
C GLY A 321 -43.06 -0.53 -48.08
N GLN A 322 -43.32 0.72 -48.47
CA GLN A 322 -44.57 1.27 -49.02
C GLN A 322 -45.86 0.73 -48.38
N ARG A 323 -46.38 1.47 -47.38
CA ARG A 323 -47.79 1.88 -47.17
C ARG A 323 -47.84 2.63 -45.84
N GLY A 324 -47.96 3.95 -45.81
CA GLY A 324 -49.17 4.74 -46.09
C GLY A 324 -49.57 5.36 -44.74
N GLY A 325 -49.63 6.67 -44.53
CA GLY A 325 -50.21 7.70 -45.36
C GLY A 325 -51.58 8.09 -44.78
N ARG A 326 -51.78 9.39 -44.54
CA ARG A 326 -52.94 10.13 -43.95
C ARG A 326 -52.75 10.45 -42.47
N GLY A 327 -52.95 11.66 -41.98
CA GLY A 327 -53.45 12.93 -42.55
C GLY A 327 -53.63 13.86 -41.35
N ALA A 328 -53.04 15.05 -41.36
CA ALA A 328 -53.75 16.29 -41.72
C ALA A 328 -54.81 16.73 -40.71
N GLY A 329 -54.56 17.87 -40.07
CA GLY A 329 -55.58 18.86 -39.73
C GLY A 329 -56.24 18.71 -38.36
N GLY A 330 -56.12 19.73 -37.52
CA GLY A 330 -56.89 19.81 -36.28
C GLY A 330 -56.47 20.94 -35.35
N ALA A 331 -56.54 22.18 -35.82
CA ALA A 331 -56.73 23.31 -34.94
C ALA A 331 -58.07 23.11 -34.20
N GLY A 332 -58.09 23.22 -32.88
CA GLY A 332 -59.34 23.12 -32.14
C GLY A 332 -59.19 23.01 -30.62
N GLN A 333 -59.34 24.16 -29.97
CA GLN A 333 -60.08 24.35 -28.72
C GLN A 333 -59.53 23.72 -27.42
N VAL A 334 -59.03 24.65 -26.61
CA VAL A 334 -59.01 24.64 -25.15
C VAL A 334 -60.34 24.15 -24.54
N PRO A 335 -60.32 23.25 -23.55
CA PRO A 335 -61.51 22.92 -22.77
C PRO A 335 -61.76 23.99 -21.70
N LEU A 336 -62.94 24.62 -21.78
CA LEU A 336 -63.47 25.49 -20.73
C LEU A 336 -63.71 24.70 -19.44
N THR A 337 -63.36 25.35 -18.34
CA THR A 337 -63.61 24.97 -16.96
C THR A 337 -65.12 25.03 -16.65
N GLU A 338 -65.72 23.92 -16.24
CA GLU A 338 -67.04 23.91 -15.62
C GLU A 338 -66.96 24.42 -14.17
N VAL A 339 -67.77 25.43 -13.86
CA VAL A 339 -67.96 26.04 -12.54
C VAL A 339 -69.36 25.62 -12.05
N PRO A 340 -69.55 25.31 -10.75
CA PRO A 340 -70.81 24.78 -10.20
C PRO A 340 -71.94 25.82 -10.11
N PRO A 341 -73.22 25.41 -9.99
CA PRO A 341 -74.31 26.34 -9.74
C PRO A 341 -74.36 26.74 -8.25
N VAL A 342 -74.17 28.04 -7.99
CA VAL A 342 -74.43 28.67 -6.70
C VAL A 342 -75.72 29.47 -6.79
N THR A 343 -76.58 29.21 -5.81
CA THR A 343 -77.84 29.85 -5.48
C THR A 343 -77.64 31.32 -5.07
N GLN A 344 -78.70 32.12 -5.28
CA GLN A 344 -79.03 33.43 -4.68
C GLN A 344 -78.65 34.71 -5.47
N ALA A 345 -79.68 35.47 -5.87
CA ALA A 345 -79.83 36.88 -5.49
C ALA A 345 -81.27 37.40 -5.82
N PRO A 346 -81.88 38.21 -4.93
CA PRO A 346 -83.03 39.06 -5.22
C PRO A 346 -82.62 40.53 -5.46
N THR A 347 -83.62 41.37 -5.79
CA THR A 347 -83.61 42.84 -5.92
C THR A 347 -83.04 43.36 -7.26
N ASN A 348 -83.49 44.45 -7.91
CA ASN A 348 -84.37 45.54 -7.50
C ASN A 348 -84.87 46.33 -8.73
N THR A 349 -86.08 46.94 -8.60
CA THR A 349 -86.50 48.27 -9.09
C THR A 349 -86.70 48.66 -10.58
N ARG A 350 -87.93 49.19 -10.81
CA ARG A 350 -88.30 50.48 -11.45
C ARG A 350 -88.39 50.56 -13.00
N ASN A 351 -89.35 51.26 -13.63
CA ASN A 351 -90.41 52.18 -13.16
C ASN A 351 -91.40 52.60 -14.28
N GLN A 352 -92.56 53.13 -13.84
CA GLN A 352 -93.53 54.08 -14.46
C GLN A 352 -94.61 53.51 -15.41
N GLY A 353 -95.90 53.86 -15.31
CA GLY A 353 -96.72 54.82 -14.53
C GLY A 353 -98.17 54.73 -15.09
N GLY A 354 -99.29 55.23 -14.53
CA GLY A 354 -99.63 56.05 -13.37
C GLY A 354 -101.13 56.47 -13.46
N SER A 355 -101.78 56.60 -12.28
CA SER A 355 -102.91 57.51 -11.95
C SER A 355 -104.37 57.08 -12.23
N ARG A 356 -105.42 57.38 -11.45
CA ARG A 356 -105.73 57.89 -10.08
C ARG A 356 -107.29 57.87 -9.94
N PRO A 357 -107.94 57.85 -8.74
CA PRO A 357 -109.38 57.52 -8.55
C PRO A 357 -110.28 58.69 -8.04
N GLU A 358 -111.62 58.52 -8.03
CA GLU A 358 -112.69 59.09 -7.15
C GLU A 358 -114.09 58.72 -7.77
N ARG A 359 -115.13 58.15 -7.12
CA ARG A 359 -116.03 58.45 -5.96
C ARG A 359 -117.24 59.35 -6.29
N VAL A 360 -118.40 58.98 -5.71
CA VAL A 360 -119.64 59.76 -5.37
C VAL A 360 -120.94 59.38 -6.14
N ALA A 361 -122.06 59.49 -5.41
CA ALA A 361 -123.40 58.90 -5.53
C ALA A 361 -124.52 59.91 -5.94
N ASP A 362 -125.76 59.40 -5.92
CA ASP A 362 -127.07 60.06 -5.68
C ASP A 362 -127.95 60.62 -6.84
N ASP A 363 -129.06 59.88 -7.09
CA ASP A 363 -130.51 60.27 -6.96
C ASP A 363 -131.16 61.38 -7.87
N PRO A 364 -132.47 61.73 -7.80
CA PRO A 364 -133.45 61.48 -8.88
C PRO A 364 -134.34 62.70 -9.28
N ARG A 365 -135.41 62.41 -10.06
CA ARG A 365 -136.70 63.14 -10.23
C ARG A 365 -136.81 64.34 -11.20
N GLU A 366 -137.93 64.32 -11.92
CA GLU A 366 -139.02 65.32 -11.94
C GLU A 366 -139.56 65.80 -13.31
N VAL A 367 -140.85 66.08 -13.26
CA VAL A 367 -141.89 66.37 -14.29
C VAL A 367 -141.84 67.86 -14.69
N PRO A 368 -142.58 68.37 -15.72
CA PRO A 368 -143.89 68.99 -15.42
C PRO A 368 -144.93 69.00 -16.58
N ALA A 369 -146.05 69.68 -16.32
CA ALA A 369 -147.39 69.51 -16.87
C ALA A 369 -147.97 70.72 -17.67
N GLY A 370 -149.00 70.43 -18.48
CA GLY A 370 -150.20 71.27 -18.78
C GLY A 370 -150.08 72.45 -19.78
N PRO A 371 -151.20 73.11 -20.21
CA PRO A 371 -152.62 72.82 -19.94
C PRO A 371 -153.67 73.10 -21.08
N ALA A 372 -154.92 72.68 -20.81
CA ALA A 372 -156.25 73.27 -21.10
C ALA A 372 -156.77 73.56 -22.55
N VAL A 373 -158.05 73.20 -22.82
CA VAL A 373 -159.22 74.10 -23.04
C VAL A 373 -160.44 73.35 -23.68
N VAL A 374 -161.52 73.21 -22.89
CA VAL A 374 -162.98 73.46 -23.14
C VAL A 374 -163.73 72.96 -24.41
N ALA A 375 -164.73 72.09 -24.14
CA ALA A 375 -166.08 71.89 -24.72
C ALA A 375 -166.30 71.55 -26.22
N ASP A 376 -166.96 70.42 -26.52
CA ASP A 376 -168.23 70.42 -27.27
C ASP A 376 -168.92 69.02 -27.25
N GLU A 377 -170.21 68.99 -26.92
CA GLU A 377 -170.99 67.80 -26.51
C GLU A 377 -171.54 66.96 -27.69
N ALA A 378 -171.00 67.15 -28.90
CA ALA A 378 -171.30 66.35 -30.10
C ALA A 378 -170.19 65.33 -30.48
N ALA A 379 -169.08 65.29 -29.73
CA ALA A 379 -167.91 64.43 -29.98
C ALA A 379 -167.99 63.03 -29.33
N LEU A 380 -168.96 62.79 -28.44
CA LEU A 380 -169.05 61.59 -27.59
C LEU A 380 -169.28 60.26 -28.34
N THR A 381 -169.77 60.29 -29.58
CA THR A 381 -169.96 59.06 -30.41
C THR A 381 -168.77 58.73 -31.32
N ALA A 382 -167.97 59.73 -31.72
CA ALA A 382 -166.72 59.51 -32.46
C ALA A 382 -165.54 59.18 -31.53
N GLU A 383 -165.56 59.72 -30.31
CA GLU A 383 -164.56 59.42 -29.28
C GLU A 383 -164.71 58.01 -28.72
N ALA A 384 -165.94 57.48 -28.60
CA ALA A 384 -166.18 56.08 -28.26
C ALA A 384 -165.60 55.10 -29.30
N GLN A 385 -165.68 55.43 -30.60
CA GLN A 385 -165.05 54.63 -31.67
C GLN A 385 -163.52 54.73 -31.64
N ARG A 386 -162.95 55.91 -31.38
CA ARG A 386 -161.50 56.09 -31.20
C ARG A 386 -160.98 55.43 -29.92
N ALA A 387 -161.77 55.40 -28.84
CA ALA A 387 -161.44 54.70 -27.61
C ALA A 387 -161.44 53.18 -27.82
N ALA A 388 -162.44 52.65 -28.52
CA ALA A 388 -162.47 51.24 -28.91
C ALA A 388 -161.31 50.85 -29.84
N GLN A 389 -160.93 51.74 -30.77
CA GLN A 389 -159.77 51.54 -31.64
C GLN A 389 -158.44 51.57 -30.87
N ARG A 390 -158.28 52.49 -29.92
CA ARG A 390 -157.12 52.52 -29.01
C ARG A 390 -157.06 51.31 -28.09
N GLU A 391 -158.20 50.77 -27.66
CA GLU A 391 -158.23 49.55 -26.86
C GLU A 391 -157.82 48.33 -27.70
N LEU A 392 -158.23 48.26 -28.97
CA LEU A 392 -157.77 47.24 -29.90
C LEU A 392 -156.26 47.35 -30.16
N GLU A 393 -155.76 48.57 -30.43
CA GLU A 393 -154.33 48.84 -30.63
C GLU A 393 -153.52 48.57 -29.36
N ALA A 394 -154.05 48.88 -28.18
CA ALA A 394 -153.41 48.57 -26.90
C ALA A 394 -153.33 47.06 -26.67
N ARG A 395 -154.39 46.30 -26.98
CA ARG A 395 -154.38 44.84 -26.93
C ARG A 395 -153.43 44.23 -27.96
N GLN A 396 -153.31 44.82 -29.15
CA GLN A 396 -152.34 44.41 -30.16
C GLN A 396 -150.89 44.70 -29.69
N ALA A 397 -150.62 45.89 -29.15
CA ALA A 397 -149.32 46.25 -28.60
C ALA A 397 -148.94 45.40 -27.38
N GLU A 398 -149.90 45.05 -26.53
CA GLU A 398 -149.68 44.14 -25.41
C GLU A 398 -149.39 42.71 -25.90
N ALA A 399 -150.12 42.22 -26.90
CA ALA A 399 -149.84 40.93 -27.54
C ALA A 399 -148.46 40.91 -28.21
N GLU A 400 -148.02 42.00 -28.84
CA GLU A 400 -146.68 42.13 -29.41
C GLU A 400 -145.59 42.16 -28.32
N ARG A 401 -145.81 42.88 -27.23
CA ARG A 401 -144.89 42.86 -26.07
C ARG A 401 -144.79 41.46 -25.46
N GLN A 402 -145.90 40.74 -25.35
CA GLN A 402 -145.88 39.35 -24.89
C GLN A 402 -145.11 38.44 -25.86
N ARG A 403 -145.27 38.60 -27.18
CA ARG A 403 -144.48 37.86 -28.17
C ARG A 403 -142.98 38.19 -28.10
N GLN A 404 -142.63 39.47 -27.93
CA GLN A 404 -141.24 39.89 -27.77
C GLN A 404 -140.64 39.35 -26.47
N ALA A 405 -141.38 39.39 -25.36
CA ALA A 405 -140.95 38.82 -24.09
C ALA A 405 -140.77 37.29 -24.18
N GLN A 406 -141.68 36.58 -24.87
CA GLN A 406 -141.54 35.15 -25.13
C GLN A 406 -140.34 34.84 -26.03
N ALA A 407 -140.09 35.64 -27.06
CA ALA A 407 -138.92 35.49 -27.92
C ALA A 407 -137.60 35.74 -27.17
N GLN A 408 -137.55 36.76 -26.30
CA GLN A 408 -136.39 37.04 -25.46
C GLN A 408 -136.17 35.94 -24.41
N ALA A 409 -137.24 35.42 -23.81
CA ALA A 409 -137.16 34.28 -22.90
C ALA A 409 -136.63 33.02 -23.62
N ALA A 410 -137.13 32.73 -24.83
CA ALA A 410 -136.65 31.61 -25.64
C ALA A 410 -135.17 31.80 -26.07
N GLN A 411 -134.74 33.03 -26.39
CA GLN A 411 -133.35 33.32 -26.68
C GLN A 411 -132.45 33.17 -25.44
N ALA A 412 -132.90 33.63 -24.27
CA ALA A 412 -132.16 33.46 -23.02
C ALA A 412 -132.03 31.98 -22.64
N GLU A 413 -133.09 31.20 -22.84
CA GLU A 413 -133.08 29.75 -22.61
C GLU A 413 -132.14 29.03 -23.58
N ALA A 414 -132.16 29.38 -24.87
CA ALA A 414 -131.22 28.86 -25.87
C ALA A 414 -129.76 29.20 -25.53
N GLN A 415 -129.49 30.44 -25.07
CA GLN A 415 -128.15 30.84 -24.64
C GLN A 415 -127.71 30.10 -23.37
N ALA A 416 -128.62 29.86 -22.42
CA ALA A 416 -128.35 29.08 -21.22
C ALA A 416 -128.05 27.61 -21.56
N ALA A 417 -128.81 27.01 -22.49
CA ALA A 417 -128.56 25.66 -22.98
C ALA A 417 -127.20 25.53 -23.68
N ALA A 418 -126.83 26.51 -24.53
CA ALA A 418 -125.54 26.54 -25.20
C ALA A 418 -124.36 26.65 -24.20
N ARG A 419 -124.51 27.45 -23.13
CA ARG A 419 -123.51 27.55 -22.06
C ARG A 419 -123.34 26.23 -21.31
N ARG A 420 -124.44 25.53 -21.00
CA ARG A 420 -124.39 24.20 -20.36
C ARG A 420 -123.67 23.18 -21.25
N GLN A 421 -123.97 23.15 -22.55
CA GLN A 421 -123.28 22.27 -23.49
C GLN A 421 -121.78 22.59 -23.60
N ALA A 422 -121.40 23.88 -23.63
CA ALA A 422 -120.00 24.28 -23.66
C ALA A 422 -119.26 23.92 -22.36
N GLU A 423 -119.93 24.01 -21.22
CA GLU A 423 -119.36 23.62 -19.92
C GLU A 423 -119.21 22.10 -19.81
N GLU A 424 -120.19 21.32 -20.27
CA GLU A 424 -120.10 19.85 -20.34
C GLU A 424 -118.93 19.41 -21.25
N GLN A 425 -118.75 20.05 -22.41
CA GLN A 425 -117.61 19.76 -23.29
C GLN A 425 -116.27 20.09 -22.64
N ARG A 426 -116.18 21.22 -21.92
CA ARG A 426 -114.97 21.55 -21.14
C ARG A 426 -114.69 20.50 -20.08
N GLN A 427 -115.71 20.12 -19.29
CA GLN A 427 -115.56 19.09 -18.27
C GLN A 427 -115.18 17.73 -18.86
N GLN A 428 -115.70 17.36 -20.03
CA GLN A 428 -115.29 16.15 -20.74
C GLN A 428 -113.82 16.22 -21.18
N SER A 429 -113.39 17.31 -21.81
CA SER A 429 -112.01 17.50 -22.25
C SER A 429 -111.00 17.54 -21.08
N GLU A 430 -111.39 18.12 -19.93
CA GLU A 430 -110.56 18.14 -18.74
C GLU A 430 -110.43 16.76 -18.10
N ARG A 431 -111.49 15.95 -18.13
CA ARG A 431 -111.44 14.55 -17.67
C ARG A 431 -110.54 13.71 -18.56
N GLU A 432 -110.63 13.88 -19.88
CA GLU A 432 -109.75 13.20 -20.84
C GLU A 432 -108.29 13.62 -20.63
N ALA A 433 -108.00 14.92 -20.54
CA ALA A 433 -106.65 15.41 -20.25
C ALA A 433 -106.13 15.01 -18.85
N ALA A 434 -107.00 14.77 -17.87
CA ALA A 434 -106.61 14.23 -16.56
C ALA A 434 -106.27 12.74 -16.64
N MET A 435 -106.98 11.97 -17.45
CA MET A 435 -106.68 10.56 -17.71
C MET A 435 -105.34 10.40 -18.43
N ASP A 436 -105.11 11.18 -19.49
CA ASP A 436 -103.84 11.15 -20.24
C ASP A 436 -102.64 11.51 -19.36
N ARG A 437 -102.77 12.53 -18.50
CA ARG A 437 -101.72 12.90 -17.53
C ARG A 437 -101.44 11.79 -16.53
N ARG A 438 -102.48 11.06 -16.09
CA ARG A 438 -102.32 9.94 -15.17
C ARG A 438 -101.65 8.75 -15.85
N GLU A 439 -102.00 8.47 -17.10
CA GLU A 439 -101.36 7.42 -17.88
C GLU A 439 -99.88 7.75 -18.14
N GLN A 440 -99.57 8.98 -18.52
CA GLN A 440 -98.19 9.42 -18.71
C GLN A 440 -97.38 9.31 -17.41
N ALA A 441 -97.93 9.76 -16.29
CA ALA A 441 -97.26 9.63 -14.99
C ALA A 441 -97.03 8.17 -14.57
N GLN A 442 -97.92 7.25 -14.97
CA GLN A 442 -97.74 5.81 -14.74
C GLN A 442 -96.60 5.25 -15.61
N ARG A 443 -96.54 5.62 -16.90
CA ARG A 443 -95.46 5.22 -17.81
C ARG A 443 -94.10 5.75 -17.33
N ASP A 444 -94.04 7.00 -16.89
CA ASP A 444 -92.80 7.59 -16.37
C ASP A 444 -92.37 6.90 -15.07
N ALA A 445 -93.30 6.60 -14.16
CA ALA A 445 -93.02 5.87 -12.93
C ALA A 445 -92.57 4.42 -13.19
N GLU A 446 -93.10 3.77 -14.23
CA GLU A 446 -92.67 2.43 -14.65
C GLU A 446 -91.27 2.45 -15.27
N ALA A 447 -91.00 3.41 -16.17
CA ALA A 447 -89.66 3.62 -16.74
C ALA A 447 -88.61 3.87 -15.64
N ASP A 448 -88.95 4.69 -14.64
CA ASP A 448 -88.12 4.94 -13.46
C ASP A 448 -87.81 3.67 -12.67
N ARG A 449 -88.80 2.78 -12.48
CA ARG A 449 -88.61 1.51 -11.78
C ARG A 449 -87.69 0.57 -12.54
N VAL A 450 -87.86 0.48 -13.87
CA VAL A 450 -87.00 -0.35 -14.73
C VAL A 450 -85.57 0.17 -14.70
N ASN A 451 -85.35 1.48 -14.84
CA ASN A 451 -84.03 2.08 -14.79
C ASN A 451 -83.34 1.87 -13.44
N ARG A 452 -84.07 2.01 -12.32
CA ARG A 452 -83.53 1.72 -10.99
C ARG A 452 -83.19 0.24 -10.79
N ALA A 453 -84.01 -0.66 -11.31
CA ALA A 453 -83.73 -2.10 -11.25
C ALA A 453 -82.50 -2.48 -12.07
N GLN A 454 -82.33 -1.90 -13.27
CA GLN A 454 -81.13 -2.08 -14.09
C GLN A 454 -79.88 -1.54 -13.39
N ALA A 455 -79.93 -0.32 -12.85
CA ALA A 455 -78.81 0.26 -12.10
C ALA A 455 -78.45 -0.57 -10.86
N ALA A 456 -79.43 -1.13 -10.16
CA ALA A 456 -79.19 -2.02 -9.03
C ALA A 456 -78.52 -3.34 -9.46
N ALA A 457 -78.98 -3.95 -10.55
CA ALA A 457 -78.39 -5.17 -11.11
C ALA A 457 -76.94 -4.94 -11.60
N GLU A 458 -76.67 -3.81 -12.25
CA GLU A 458 -75.31 -3.43 -12.67
C GLU A 458 -74.40 -3.20 -11.45
N ALA A 459 -74.89 -2.54 -10.41
CA ALA A 459 -74.14 -2.34 -9.18
C ALA A 459 -73.83 -3.67 -8.47
N GLU A 460 -74.76 -4.63 -8.47
CA GLU A 460 -74.53 -5.96 -7.92
C GLU A 460 -73.50 -6.75 -8.76
N ALA A 461 -73.59 -6.70 -10.09
CA ALA A 461 -72.62 -7.32 -10.98
C ALA A 461 -71.21 -6.74 -10.78
N GLN A 462 -71.09 -5.41 -10.60
CA GLN A 462 -69.82 -4.77 -10.30
C GLN A 462 -69.24 -5.22 -8.94
N ARG A 463 -70.08 -5.36 -7.91
CA ARG A 463 -69.65 -5.87 -6.59
C ARG A 463 -69.15 -7.31 -6.68
N GLN A 464 -69.84 -8.17 -7.44
CA GLN A 464 -69.40 -9.55 -7.66
C GLN A 464 -68.08 -9.61 -8.42
N ALA A 465 -67.90 -8.78 -9.46
CA ALA A 465 -66.65 -8.70 -10.19
C ALA A 465 -65.48 -8.20 -9.31
N GLN A 466 -65.72 -7.21 -8.45
CA GLN A 466 -64.72 -6.73 -7.49
C GLN A 466 -64.35 -7.81 -6.46
N ALA A 467 -65.35 -8.53 -5.94
CA ALA A 467 -65.10 -9.64 -5.01
C ALA A 467 -64.29 -10.77 -5.66
N GLN A 468 -64.55 -11.10 -6.93
CA GLN A 468 -63.76 -12.09 -7.67
C GLN A 468 -62.31 -11.64 -7.88
N ARG A 469 -62.08 -10.37 -8.24
CA ARG A 469 -60.72 -9.81 -8.38
C ARG A 469 -59.96 -9.83 -7.05
N ALA A 470 -60.61 -9.43 -5.97
CA ALA A 470 -60.01 -9.47 -4.63
C ALA A 470 -59.64 -10.91 -4.22
N ALA A 471 -60.52 -11.89 -4.49
CA ALA A 471 -60.23 -13.31 -4.22
C ALA A 471 -59.09 -13.86 -5.09
N GLU A 472 -59.00 -13.46 -6.36
CA GLU A 472 -57.91 -13.85 -7.25
C GLU A 472 -56.57 -13.25 -6.80
N GLU A 473 -56.56 -11.98 -6.39
CA GLU A 473 -55.37 -11.32 -5.83
C GLU A 473 -54.91 -12.01 -4.55
N GLU A 474 -55.82 -12.36 -3.65
CA GLU A 474 -55.47 -13.10 -2.43
C GLU A 474 -54.87 -14.48 -2.76
N ARG A 475 -55.41 -15.20 -3.75
CA ARG A 475 -54.82 -16.46 -4.21
C ARG A 475 -53.42 -16.27 -4.78
N ARG A 476 -53.20 -15.25 -5.61
CA ARG A 476 -51.87 -14.91 -6.15
C ARG A 476 -50.89 -14.55 -5.04
N GLN A 477 -51.32 -13.80 -4.03
CA GLN A 477 -50.47 -13.46 -2.88
C GLN A 477 -50.07 -14.70 -2.08
N ARG A 478 -51.02 -15.62 -1.83
CA ARG A 478 -50.72 -16.88 -1.14
C ARG A 478 -49.76 -17.77 -1.94
N GLU A 479 -49.95 -17.86 -3.25
CA GLU A 479 -49.04 -18.61 -4.14
C GLU A 479 -47.65 -17.98 -4.17
N ALA A 480 -47.54 -16.65 -4.29
CA ALA A 480 -46.27 -15.94 -4.25
C ALA A 480 -45.55 -16.10 -2.89
N GLN A 481 -46.28 -16.06 -1.78
CA GLN A 481 -45.72 -16.33 -0.46
C GLN A 481 -45.23 -17.77 -0.32
N ALA A 482 -45.98 -18.75 -0.83
CA ALA A 482 -45.57 -20.15 -0.83
C ALA A 482 -44.33 -20.38 -1.71
N GLU A 483 -44.23 -19.72 -2.86
CA GLU A 483 -43.05 -19.78 -3.71
C GLU A 483 -41.83 -19.13 -3.04
N ALA A 484 -42.01 -17.95 -2.43
CA ALA A 484 -40.95 -17.29 -1.67
C ALA A 484 -40.42 -18.16 -0.52
N GLN A 485 -41.30 -18.87 0.19
CA GLN A 485 -40.90 -19.82 1.23
C GLN A 485 -40.10 -21.01 0.66
N ARG A 486 -40.48 -21.54 -0.50
CA ARG A 486 -39.72 -22.61 -1.18
C ARG A 486 -38.34 -22.14 -1.62
N GLN A 487 -38.24 -20.93 -2.16
CA GLN A 487 -36.97 -20.34 -2.56
C GLN A 487 -36.07 -20.09 -1.34
N ALA A 488 -36.63 -19.57 -0.24
CA ALA A 488 -35.90 -19.38 1.02
C ALA A 488 -35.34 -20.71 1.56
N ALA A 489 -36.14 -21.77 1.57
CA ALA A 489 -35.70 -23.10 2.01
C ALA A 489 -34.58 -23.68 1.10
N GLN A 490 -34.63 -23.43 -0.21
CA GLN A 490 -33.55 -23.85 -1.12
C GLN A 490 -32.25 -23.09 -0.87
N VAL A 491 -32.33 -21.78 -0.63
CA VAL A 491 -31.14 -20.96 -0.30
C VAL A 491 -30.52 -21.41 1.02
N GLU A 492 -31.33 -21.71 2.02
CA GLU A 492 -30.84 -22.21 3.31
C GLU A 492 -30.15 -23.58 3.17
N MET A 493 -30.73 -24.49 2.39
CA MET A 493 -30.11 -25.78 2.07
C MET A 493 -28.77 -25.62 1.34
N GLN A 494 -28.68 -24.71 0.36
CA GLN A 494 -27.42 -24.41 -0.34
C GLN A 494 -26.38 -23.82 0.61
N ARG A 495 -26.78 -22.97 1.55
CA ARG A 495 -25.90 -22.42 2.58
C ARG A 495 -25.36 -23.52 3.48
N GLN A 496 -26.20 -24.44 3.96
CA GLN A 496 -25.77 -25.58 4.76
C GLN A 496 -24.79 -26.49 3.99
N GLN A 497 -25.04 -26.75 2.69
CA GLN A 497 -24.10 -27.50 1.85
C GLN A 497 -22.77 -26.77 1.67
N ALA A 498 -22.78 -25.45 1.49
CA ALA A 498 -21.57 -24.65 1.37
C ALA A 498 -20.77 -24.63 2.68
N GLU A 499 -21.44 -24.51 3.82
CA GLU A 499 -20.81 -24.59 5.15
C GLU A 499 -20.21 -25.97 5.41
N ALA A 500 -20.91 -27.06 5.05
CA ALA A 500 -20.37 -28.42 5.15
C ALA A 500 -19.13 -28.62 4.25
N ARG A 501 -19.12 -28.07 3.03
CA ARG A 501 -17.94 -28.10 2.15
C ARG A 501 -16.76 -27.35 2.76
N ARG A 502 -16.99 -26.16 3.33
CA ARG A 502 -15.95 -25.40 4.02
C ARG A 502 -15.36 -26.15 5.20
N GLN A 503 -16.19 -26.84 5.99
CA GLN A 503 -15.70 -27.68 7.09
C GLN A 503 -14.86 -28.85 6.58
N ALA A 504 -15.29 -29.52 5.51
CA ALA A 504 -14.51 -30.60 4.89
C ALA A 504 -13.17 -30.11 4.31
N ASP A 505 -13.15 -28.93 3.67
CA ASP A 505 -11.93 -28.32 3.15
C ASP A 505 -10.95 -27.95 4.27
N MET A 506 -11.46 -27.39 5.37
CA MET A 506 -10.65 -27.07 6.54
C MET A 506 -10.02 -28.32 7.16
N GLN A 507 -10.78 -29.43 7.26
CA GLN A 507 -10.24 -30.71 7.73
C GLN A 507 -9.15 -31.27 6.81
N ARG A 508 -9.33 -31.16 5.48
CA ARG A 508 -8.30 -31.57 4.51
C ARG A 508 -7.02 -30.74 4.65
N GLN A 509 -7.15 -29.43 4.82
CA GLN A 509 -5.99 -28.55 5.03
C GLN A 509 -5.26 -28.86 6.34
N ALA A 510 -6.00 -29.12 7.43
CA ALA A 510 -5.39 -29.51 8.70
C ALA A 510 -4.58 -30.82 8.57
N GLN A 511 -5.14 -31.83 7.89
CA GLN A 511 -4.44 -33.09 7.61
C GLN A 511 -3.19 -32.89 6.74
N GLN A 512 -3.24 -32.01 5.74
CA GLN A 512 -2.08 -31.69 4.92
C GLN A 512 -0.98 -31.00 5.73
N ALA A 513 -1.34 -30.04 6.58
CA ALA A 513 -0.39 -29.35 7.45
C ALA A 513 0.29 -30.31 8.45
N ASP A 514 -0.44 -31.28 9.00
CA ASP A 514 0.13 -32.30 9.88
C ASP A 514 1.11 -33.22 9.14
N LEU A 515 0.79 -33.60 7.90
CA LEU A 515 1.66 -34.42 7.07
C LEU A 515 2.95 -33.66 6.69
N GLU A 516 2.85 -32.37 6.38
CA GLU A 516 4.01 -31.50 6.13
C GLU A 516 4.87 -31.35 7.39
N ARG A 517 4.26 -31.16 8.56
CA ARG A 517 5.00 -31.13 9.84
C ARG A 517 5.76 -32.42 10.09
N GLN A 518 5.16 -33.59 9.83
CA GLN A 518 5.87 -34.87 9.94
C GLN A 518 7.05 -34.96 8.97
N ARG A 519 6.89 -34.53 7.71
CA ARG A 519 7.99 -34.53 6.73
C ARG A 519 9.13 -33.61 7.15
N GLN A 520 8.82 -32.42 7.67
CA GLN A 520 9.82 -31.49 8.18
C GLN A 520 10.56 -32.06 9.39
N GLN A 521 9.86 -32.72 10.32
CA GLN A 521 10.50 -33.39 11.46
C GLN A 521 11.45 -34.50 10.99
N GLN A 522 11.03 -35.36 10.06
CA GLN A 522 11.89 -36.41 9.50
C GLN A 522 13.12 -35.83 8.79
N GLN A 523 12.96 -34.74 8.04
CA GLN A 523 14.09 -34.04 7.40
C GLN A 523 15.06 -33.45 8.44
N ALA A 524 14.54 -32.84 9.50
CA ALA A 524 15.37 -32.29 10.57
C ALA A 524 16.14 -33.39 11.32
N GLU A 525 15.51 -34.53 11.59
CA GLU A 525 16.19 -35.69 12.19
C GLU A 525 17.27 -36.27 11.27
N ALA A 526 16.98 -36.41 9.97
CA ALA A 526 17.97 -36.85 8.98
C ALA A 526 19.16 -35.88 8.88
N GLN A 527 18.92 -34.57 8.95
CA GLN A 527 19.98 -33.56 9.00
C GLN A 527 20.84 -33.70 10.27
N ARG A 528 20.22 -33.89 11.44
CA ARG A 528 20.96 -34.11 12.69
C ARG A 528 21.82 -35.37 12.64
N GLN A 529 21.31 -36.45 12.04
CA GLN A 529 22.09 -37.68 11.85
C GLN A 529 23.27 -37.46 10.89
N ALA A 530 23.06 -36.75 9.78
CA ALA A 530 24.12 -36.42 8.83
C ALA A 530 25.19 -35.52 9.45
N GLU A 531 24.80 -34.54 10.27
CA GLU A 531 25.73 -33.67 10.98
C GLU A 531 26.56 -34.45 12.02
N MET A 532 25.93 -35.36 12.77
CA MET A 532 26.63 -36.23 13.71
C MET A 532 27.68 -37.10 13.01
N GLN A 533 27.36 -37.65 11.82
CA GLN A 533 28.32 -38.42 11.02
C GLN A 533 29.48 -37.55 10.51
N ARG A 534 29.22 -36.29 10.11
CA ARG A 534 30.29 -35.36 9.73
C ARG A 534 31.23 -35.05 10.89
N GLN A 535 30.67 -34.80 12.07
CA GLN A 535 31.47 -34.55 13.27
C GLN A 535 32.34 -35.75 13.64
N GLN A 536 31.84 -36.98 13.51
CA GLN A 536 32.64 -38.19 13.69
C GLN A 536 33.78 -38.30 12.67
N ALA A 537 33.50 -38.06 11.38
CA ALA A 537 34.52 -38.08 10.34
C ALA A 537 35.59 -36.98 10.52
N ASP A 538 35.21 -35.81 11.00
CA ASP A 538 36.13 -34.72 11.31
C ASP A 538 37.01 -35.04 12.52
N ALA A 539 36.43 -35.65 13.56
CA ALA A 539 37.19 -36.11 14.72
C ALA A 539 38.23 -37.19 14.35
N GLU A 540 37.86 -38.15 13.50
CA GLU A 540 38.80 -39.16 12.99
C GLU A 540 39.93 -38.53 12.16
N ARG A 541 39.61 -37.57 11.28
CA ARG A 541 40.64 -36.83 10.52
C ARG A 541 41.60 -36.08 11.42
N GLN A 542 41.10 -35.44 12.49
CA GLN A 542 41.94 -34.76 13.47
C GLN A 542 42.86 -35.73 14.23
N GLN A 543 42.35 -36.91 14.61
CA GLN A 543 43.17 -37.94 15.25
C GLN A 543 44.29 -38.43 14.32
N GLN A 544 43.98 -38.71 13.05
CA GLN A 544 44.98 -39.12 12.06
C GLN A 544 46.04 -38.04 11.83
N GLN A 545 45.65 -36.76 11.76
CA GLN A 545 46.60 -35.65 11.64
C GLN A 545 47.49 -35.52 12.88
N ALA A 546 46.94 -35.66 14.08
CA ALA A 546 47.72 -35.62 15.32
C ALA A 546 48.72 -36.78 15.41
N GLU A 547 48.33 -37.97 14.97
CA GLU A 547 49.21 -39.13 14.92
C GLU A 547 50.34 -38.96 13.89
N ALA A 548 50.02 -38.46 12.69
CA ALA A 548 51.02 -38.14 11.67
C ALA A 548 52.02 -37.07 12.17
N GLN A 549 51.55 -36.05 12.89
CA GLN A 549 52.42 -35.03 13.50
C GLN A 549 53.35 -35.64 14.57
N ARG A 550 52.85 -36.56 15.39
CA ARG A 550 53.69 -37.28 16.38
C ARG A 550 54.75 -38.12 15.70
N GLN A 551 54.41 -38.83 14.63
CA GLN A 551 55.37 -39.62 13.85
C GLN A 551 56.43 -38.72 13.20
N ALA A 552 56.04 -37.58 12.62
CA ALA A 552 56.97 -36.61 12.04
C ALA A 552 57.90 -35.99 13.10
N ALA A 553 57.39 -35.68 14.30
CA ALA A 553 58.19 -35.17 15.40
C ALA A 553 59.22 -36.20 15.89
N ALA A 554 58.81 -37.47 16.01
CA ALA A 554 59.72 -38.56 16.39
C ALA A 554 60.83 -38.77 15.36
N GLN A 555 60.52 -38.69 14.05
CA GLN A 555 61.53 -38.77 12.98
C GLN A 555 62.53 -37.61 13.04
N ARG A 556 62.07 -36.38 13.31
CA ARG A 556 62.96 -35.23 13.49
C ARG A 556 63.91 -35.40 14.67
N GLN A 557 63.39 -35.89 15.81
CA GLN A 557 64.22 -36.17 16.98
C GLN A 557 65.25 -37.28 16.72
N ALA A 558 64.88 -38.32 15.99
CA ALA A 558 65.82 -39.38 15.60
C ALA A 558 66.93 -38.84 14.67
N ALA A 559 66.57 -38.03 13.67
CA ALA A 559 67.54 -37.41 12.76
C ALA A 559 68.48 -36.43 13.47
N GLU A 560 67.95 -35.65 14.42
CA GLU A 560 68.76 -34.73 15.23
C GLU A 560 69.72 -35.48 16.17
N ALA A 561 69.28 -36.57 16.78
CA ALA A 561 70.14 -37.44 17.59
C ALA A 561 71.26 -38.09 16.76
N GLU A 562 70.97 -38.50 15.52
CA GLU A 562 71.98 -39.03 14.60
C GLU A 562 72.98 -37.95 14.16
N ALA A 563 72.50 -36.76 13.81
CA ALA A 563 73.36 -35.62 13.49
C ALA A 563 74.26 -35.21 14.67
N ALA A 564 73.76 -35.27 15.91
CA ALA A 564 74.54 -35.02 17.11
C ALA A 564 75.67 -36.04 17.30
N ARG A 565 75.41 -37.34 17.04
CA ARG A 565 76.43 -38.39 17.08
C ARG A 565 77.51 -38.18 16.01
N GLN A 566 77.12 -37.80 14.80
CA GLN A 566 78.07 -37.49 13.72
C GLN A 566 78.95 -36.28 14.08
N ARG A 567 78.37 -35.22 14.68
CA ARG A 567 79.15 -34.07 15.16
C ARG A 567 80.15 -34.44 16.25
N GLN A 568 79.75 -35.31 17.20
CA GLN A 568 80.67 -35.81 18.23
C GLN A 568 81.82 -36.62 17.62
N GLN A 569 81.55 -37.49 16.64
CA GLN A 569 82.60 -38.24 15.94
C GLN A 569 83.55 -37.32 15.18
N ALA A 570 83.03 -36.32 14.48
CA ALA A 570 83.87 -35.33 13.78
C ALA A 570 84.74 -34.51 14.76
N GLN A 571 84.21 -34.14 15.92
CA GLN A 571 84.98 -33.47 16.98
C GLN A 571 86.10 -34.36 17.53
N GLN A 572 85.84 -35.65 17.77
CA GLN A 572 86.87 -36.59 18.20
C GLN A 572 87.98 -36.75 17.17
N GLN A 573 87.63 -36.84 15.88
CA GLN A 573 88.61 -36.89 14.79
C GLN A 573 89.45 -35.61 14.70
N ALA A 574 88.83 -34.44 14.84
CA ALA A 574 89.54 -33.16 14.85
C ALA A 574 90.52 -33.05 16.04
N GLN A 575 90.12 -33.50 17.23
CA GLN A 575 91.01 -33.54 18.39
C GLN A 575 92.19 -34.50 18.20
N GLN A 576 91.98 -35.67 17.58
CA GLN A 576 93.07 -36.59 17.25
C GLN A 576 94.06 -35.99 16.25
N GLN A 577 93.57 -35.27 15.23
CA GLN A 577 94.43 -34.58 14.27
C GLN A 577 95.25 -33.46 14.93
N GLN A 578 94.64 -32.69 15.84
CA GLN A 578 95.37 -31.67 16.59
C GLN A 578 96.45 -32.28 17.51
N ALA A 579 96.15 -33.40 18.17
CA ALA A 579 97.14 -34.11 18.99
C ALA A 579 98.32 -34.66 18.16
N GLN A 580 98.06 -35.17 16.95
CA GLN A 580 99.12 -35.60 16.03
C GLN A 580 100.00 -34.44 15.58
N GLN A 581 99.40 -33.29 15.23
CA GLN A 581 100.15 -32.09 14.85
C GLN A 581 101.05 -31.60 15.99
N GLN A 582 100.55 -31.62 17.24
CA GLN A 582 101.35 -31.26 18.42
C GLN A 582 102.52 -32.22 18.64
N ALA A 583 102.30 -33.54 18.51
CA ALA A 583 103.35 -34.54 18.63
C ALA A 583 104.43 -34.42 17.54
N ASP A 584 104.04 -34.06 16.31
CA ASP A 584 104.99 -33.86 15.21
C ASP A 584 105.81 -32.59 15.37
N LEU A 585 105.20 -31.50 15.86
CA LEU A 585 105.89 -30.28 16.26
C LEU A 585 106.90 -30.53 17.38
N GLU A 586 106.54 -31.35 18.37
CA GLU A 586 107.43 -31.70 19.47
C GLU A 586 108.62 -32.54 18.99
N ARG A 587 108.38 -33.50 18.08
CA ARG A 587 109.46 -34.27 17.42
C ARG A 587 110.39 -33.38 16.62
N GLN A 588 109.88 -32.37 15.89
CA GLN A 588 110.71 -31.38 15.21
C GLN A 588 111.58 -30.58 16.17
N ARG A 589 111.02 -30.11 17.30
CA ARG A 589 111.80 -29.38 18.31
C ARG A 589 112.91 -30.24 18.91
N GLN A 590 112.63 -31.52 19.18
CA GLN A 590 113.65 -32.45 19.69
C GLN A 590 114.76 -32.70 18.66
N GLN A 591 114.43 -32.84 17.37
CA GLN A 591 115.43 -32.97 16.30
C GLN A 591 116.31 -31.72 16.18
N GLN A 592 115.71 -30.52 16.21
CA GLN A 592 116.47 -29.26 16.19
C GLN A 592 117.38 -29.10 17.40
N GLN A 593 116.93 -29.51 18.59
CA GLN A 593 117.78 -29.51 19.79
C GLN A 593 118.95 -30.49 19.66
N ALA A 594 118.72 -31.69 19.11
CA ALA A 594 119.78 -32.67 18.89
C ALA A 594 120.82 -32.19 17.85
N GLU A 595 120.38 -31.53 16.77
CA GLU A 595 121.28 -30.92 15.79
C GLU A 595 122.07 -29.74 16.37
N ALA A 596 121.42 -28.87 17.15
CA ALA A 596 122.10 -27.78 17.86
C ALA A 596 123.17 -28.30 18.83
N GLN A 597 122.89 -29.40 19.54
CA GLN A 597 123.87 -30.07 20.39
C GLN A 597 125.05 -30.63 19.59
N ARG A 598 124.82 -31.25 18.43
CA ARG A 598 125.89 -31.73 17.54
C ARG A 598 126.75 -30.58 17.01
N GLN A 599 126.14 -29.46 16.62
CA GLN A 599 126.86 -28.27 16.17
C GLN A 599 127.70 -27.66 17.30
N ALA A 600 127.14 -27.54 18.51
CA ALA A 600 127.87 -27.06 19.68
C ALA A 600 129.05 -27.98 20.05
N GLN A 601 128.90 -29.30 19.90
CA GLN A 601 129.96 -30.26 20.15
C GLN A 601 131.09 -30.14 19.11
N MET A 602 130.76 -29.95 17.83
CA MET A 602 131.76 -29.64 16.79
C MET A 602 132.51 -28.34 17.08
N GLN A 603 131.81 -27.28 17.49
CA GLN A 603 132.44 -26.01 17.85
C GLN A 603 133.40 -26.16 19.05
N ARG A 604 133.02 -26.96 20.06
CA ARG A 604 133.91 -27.27 21.19
C ARG A 604 135.17 -28.01 20.73
N GLN A 605 135.04 -29.00 19.85
CA GLN A 605 136.20 -29.72 19.30
C GLN A 605 137.12 -28.79 18.49
N GLN A 606 136.56 -27.87 17.70
CA GLN A 606 137.34 -26.88 16.97
C GLN A 606 138.06 -25.89 17.91
N ALA A 607 137.38 -25.42 18.95
CA ALA A 607 137.98 -24.53 19.95
C ALA A 607 139.10 -25.22 20.75
N GLU A 608 138.93 -26.51 21.07
CA GLU A 608 139.94 -27.30 21.77
C GLU A 608 141.16 -27.58 20.89
N ALA A 609 140.96 -27.88 19.60
CA ALA A 609 142.04 -28.00 18.62
C ALA A 609 142.83 -26.69 18.45
N GLN A 610 142.14 -25.53 18.44
CA GLN A 610 142.80 -24.21 18.40
C GLN A 610 143.61 -23.95 19.67
N ARG A 611 143.10 -24.30 20.85
CA ARG A 611 143.86 -24.18 22.12
C ARG A 611 145.10 -25.05 22.11
N GLN A 612 145.03 -26.27 21.59
CA GLN A 612 146.19 -27.16 21.48
C GLN A 612 147.25 -26.60 20.51
N GLN A 613 146.83 -25.99 19.39
CA GLN A 613 147.76 -25.30 18.48
C GLN A 613 148.45 -24.12 19.15
N GLN A 614 147.70 -23.26 19.86
CA GLN A 614 148.26 -22.13 20.58
C GLN A 614 149.22 -22.57 21.69
N GLN A 615 148.92 -23.65 22.40
CA GLN A 615 149.83 -24.22 23.40
C GLN A 615 151.11 -24.79 22.76
N ALA A 616 151.01 -25.48 21.63
CA ALA A 616 152.16 -26.00 20.92
C ALA A 616 153.06 -24.87 20.38
N GLU A 617 152.47 -23.78 19.91
CA GLU A 617 153.20 -22.61 19.42
C GLU A 617 153.86 -21.82 20.57
N ALA A 618 153.16 -21.64 21.69
CA ALA A 618 153.74 -21.08 22.91
C ALA A 618 154.91 -21.93 23.45
N GLN A 619 154.81 -23.26 23.39
CA GLN A 619 155.92 -24.15 23.75
C GLN A 619 157.12 -24.01 22.80
N ARG A 620 156.89 -23.86 21.50
CA ARG A 620 157.98 -23.60 20.53
C ARG A 620 158.65 -22.26 20.79
N GLN A 621 157.89 -21.21 21.09
CA GLN A 621 158.44 -19.91 21.44
C GLN A 621 159.23 -19.96 22.75
N ALA A 622 158.74 -20.68 23.76
CA ALA A 622 159.46 -20.89 25.02
C ALA A 622 160.77 -21.67 24.81
N GLN A 623 160.77 -22.68 23.94
CA GLN A 623 161.98 -23.43 23.58
C GLN A 623 163.00 -22.53 22.85
N GLN A 624 162.55 -21.71 21.90
CA GLN A 624 163.42 -20.76 21.21
C GLN A 624 164.02 -19.71 22.16
N GLN A 625 163.24 -19.20 23.11
CA GLN A 625 163.74 -18.30 24.15
C GLN A 625 164.74 -18.99 25.08
N ALA A 626 164.49 -20.25 25.47
CA ALA A 626 165.40 -21.03 26.29
C ALA A 626 166.72 -21.37 25.55
N GLU A 627 166.66 -21.63 24.24
CA GLU A 627 167.84 -21.89 23.41
C GLU A 627 168.66 -20.61 23.21
N MET A 628 168.02 -19.46 22.99
CA MET A 628 168.69 -18.16 22.95
C MET A 628 169.37 -17.82 24.28
N GLN A 629 168.72 -18.11 25.41
CA GLN A 629 169.32 -17.96 26.74
C GLN A 629 170.50 -18.92 26.96
N ARG A 630 170.42 -20.15 26.46
CA ARG A 630 171.55 -21.10 26.49
C ARG A 630 172.73 -20.58 25.67
N GLN A 631 172.49 -20.08 24.46
CA GLN A 631 173.55 -19.50 23.63
C GLN A 631 174.19 -18.27 24.28
N GLN A 632 173.38 -17.40 24.92
CA GLN A 632 173.91 -16.27 25.69
C GLN A 632 174.73 -16.71 26.91
N ALA A 633 174.26 -17.72 27.65
CA ALA A 633 175.00 -18.27 28.77
C ALA A 633 176.30 -18.96 28.35
N GLU A 634 176.31 -19.63 27.18
CA GLU A 634 177.49 -20.28 26.63
C GLU A 634 178.50 -19.26 26.09
N ALA A 635 178.05 -18.18 25.46
CA ALA A 635 178.88 -17.04 25.09
C ALA A 635 179.49 -16.34 26.32
N GLN A 636 178.71 -16.16 27.39
CA GLN A 636 179.23 -15.64 28.67
C GLN A 636 180.24 -16.60 29.29
N ARG A 637 180.03 -17.92 29.24
CA ARG A 637 181.02 -18.90 29.70
C ARG A 637 182.29 -18.86 28.87
N GLN A 638 182.22 -18.67 27.56
CA GLN A 638 183.40 -18.53 26.72
C GLN A 638 184.16 -17.22 27.01
N GLN A 639 183.45 -16.11 27.26
CA GLN A 639 184.07 -14.86 27.73
C GLN A 639 184.73 -15.04 29.09
N GLN A 640 184.06 -15.67 30.05
CA GLN A 640 184.62 -15.94 31.37
C GLN A 640 185.79 -16.92 31.30
N GLN A 641 185.79 -17.90 30.39
CA GLN A 641 186.93 -18.79 30.17
C GLN A 641 188.11 -18.06 29.51
N ALA A 642 187.85 -17.13 28.58
CA ALA A 642 188.90 -16.30 27.98
C ALA A 642 189.50 -15.32 29.01
N GLU A 643 188.67 -14.70 29.86
CA GLU A 643 189.14 -13.88 30.97
C GLU A 643 189.83 -14.70 32.05
N ALA A 644 189.32 -15.88 32.39
CA ALA A 644 189.96 -16.80 33.33
C ALA A 644 191.30 -17.31 32.77
N GLN A 645 191.45 -17.51 31.46
CA GLN A 645 192.74 -17.84 30.85
C GLN A 645 193.72 -16.68 30.93
N ARG A 646 193.27 -15.43 30.67
CA ARG A 646 194.10 -14.23 30.85
C ARG A 646 194.49 -14.01 32.31
N GLN A 647 193.56 -14.21 33.23
CA GLN A 647 193.80 -14.13 34.67
C GLN A 647 194.68 -15.30 35.15
N ALA A 648 194.53 -16.52 34.62
CA ALA A 648 195.37 -17.66 34.96
C ALA A 648 196.79 -17.53 34.39
N GLU A 649 196.97 -16.88 33.25
CA GLU A 649 198.30 -16.56 32.70
C GLU A 649 198.99 -15.46 33.52
N MET A 650 198.24 -14.44 33.92
CA MET A 650 198.70 -13.40 34.86
C MET A 650 198.99 -13.98 36.26
N GLN A 651 198.15 -14.89 36.73
CA GLN A 651 198.35 -15.63 37.98
C GLN A 651 199.47 -16.66 37.87
N ARG A 652 199.78 -17.24 36.70
CA ARG A 652 200.99 -18.07 36.51
C ARG A 652 202.26 -17.23 36.61
N GLN A 653 202.24 -15.99 36.13
CA GLN A 653 203.34 -15.04 36.33
C GLN A 653 203.46 -14.61 37.80
N GLN A 654 202.34 -14.35 38.49
CA GLN A 654 202.35 -14.04 39.92
C GLN A 654 202.65 -15.26 40.81
N ALA A 655 202.27 -16.48 40.41
CA ALA A 655 202.51 -17.71 41.15
C ALA A 655 203.96 -18.18 41.04
N GLN A 656 204.67 -17.87 39.95
CA GLN A 656 206.14 -18.00 39.92
C GLN A 656 206.82 -17.03 40.89
N GLN A 657 206.26 -15.84 41.12
CA GLN A 657 206.76 -14.90 42.14
C GLN A 657 206.35 -15.30 43.56
N GLN A 658 205.18 -15.90 43.76
CA GLN A 658 204.66 -16.26 45.09
C GLN A 658 205.10 -17.66 45.56
N GLN A 659 205.54 -18.57 44.66
CA GLN A 659 206.21 -19.82 45.05
C GLN A 659 207.56 -19.59 45.76
N GLN A 660 208.15 -18.39 45.67
CA GLN A 660 209.29 -18.01 46.52
C GLN A 660 208.90 -17.54 47.92
N GLN A 661 207.64 -17.17 48.18
CA GLN A 661 207.35 -16.38 49.37
C GLN A 661 206.65 -17.08 50.50
N GLN A 662 205.90 -18.17 50.32
CA GLN A 662 205.25 -18.81 51.46
C GLN A 662 204.83 -20.23 51.04
N GLN A 663 205.42 -21.32 51.53
CA GLN A 663 205.81 -21.54 52.93
C GLN A 663 204.82 -20.85 53.85
N GLN A 664 203.58 -21.35 53.92
CA GLN A 664 202.80 -21.49 55.16
C GLN A 664 201.31 -21.74 54.87
N GLN A 665 200.85 -22.89 55.36
CA GLN A 665 199.51 -23.12 55.94
C GLN A 665 198.31 -23.46 55.02
N ARG A 666 197.99 -24.78 54.97
CA ARG A 666 196.80 -25.46 55.58
C ARG A 666 195.35 -25.04 55.12
N PRO A 667 194.24 -25.74 55.52
CA PRO A 667 193.44 -26.60 54.60
C PRO A 667 191.90 -26.36 54.60
N ALA A 668 191.16 -27.21 53.85
CA ALA A 668 189.85 -27.83 54.13
C ALA A 668 188.46 -27.09 54.08
N ASP A 669 187.46 -27.89 53.65
CA ASP A 669 186.00 -27.94 53.99
C ASP A 669 184.89 -27.14 53.24
N ALA A 670 184.01 -27.90 52.53
CA ALA A 670 182.55 -28.17 52.77
C ALA A 670 181.53 -27.02 53.08
N PRO A 671 180.21 -27.26 53.31
CA PRO A 671 179.12 -27.90 52.52
C PRO A 671 177.71 -27.16 52.55
N GLN A 672 176.78 -27.51 51.62
CA GLN A 672 175.28 -27.62 51.75
C GLN A 672 174.39 -26.47 52.39
N PRO A 673 173.05 -26.60 52.71
CA PRO A 673 171.81 -27.05 52.01
C PRO A 673 170.53 -26.14 52.21
N VAL A 674 169.31 -26.65 51.83
CA VAL A 674 167.97 -26.55 52.51
C VAL A 674 166.81 -25.71 51.88
N ARG A 675 165.82 -26.42 51.26
CA ARG A 675 164.31 -26.47 51.43
C ARG A 675 163.44 -25.16 51.59
N PRO A 676 162.09 -25.18 51.82
CA PRO A 676 160.91 -25.87 51.21
C PRO A 676 159.58 -25.01 51.09
N ARG A 677 158.48 -25.66 50.61
CA ARG A 677 157.08 -25.76 51.19
C ARG A 677 155.93 -24.74 50.93
N ARG A 678 154.71 -25.35 51.03
CA ARG A 678 153.30 -24.91 51.28
C ARG A 678 152.39 -24.91 50.03
N THR A 679 151.13 -25.38 49.92
CA THR A 679 149.99 -26.01 50.70
C THR A 679 148.67 -25.22 50.52
N ASP A 680 147.54 -25.95 50.58
CA ASP A 680 146.14 -25.56 50.93
C ASP A 680 145.26 -24.89 49.83
N THR A 681 143.92 -25.00 49.67
CA THR A 681 142.74 -25.63 50.35
C THR A 681 141.43 -25.50 49.49
N ASP A 682 140.38 -26.27 49.84
CA ASP A 682 138.93 -26.47 49.42
C ASP A 682 137.95 -25.22 49.45
N PRO A 683 136.56 -25.27 49.40
CA PRO A 683 135.47 -26.12 48.78
C PRO A 683 134.16 -25.36 48.25
N GLN A 684 133.12 -26.13 47.81
CA GLN A 684 131.61 -26.00 47.75
C GLN A 684 130.79 -24.67 47.53
N ASN A 685 129.69 -24.73 46.71
CA ASN A 685 128.31 -24.18 47.03
C ASN A 685 127.19 -24.48 45.97
N GLN A 686 125.91 -24.61 46.38
CA GLN A 686 124.64 -24.49 45.56
C GLN A 686 124.05 -23.04 45.65
N PRO A 687 122.93 -22.63 44.96
CA PRO A 687 121.51 -22.94 45.34
C PRO A 687 120.42 -22.89 44.19
N GLU A 688 119.15 -23.21 44.54
CA GLU A 688 117.85 -22.93 43.86
C GLU A 688 117.34 -21.47 44.13
N PRO A 689 116.14 -20.89 43.74
CA PRO A 689 114.80 -21.50 43.44
C PRO A 689 113.84 -20.80 42.39
N GLN A 690 112.58 -21.30 42.37
CA GLN A 690 111.25 -20.84 41.85
C GLN A 690 110.68 -21.48 40.59
#